data_AF-A0A960RK98-F1
#
_entry.id   AF-A0A960RK98-F1
#
_cell.length_a   1.000
_cell.length_b   1.000
_cell.length_c   1.000
_cell.angle_alpha   90.00
_cell.angle_beta   90.00
_cell.angle_gamma   90.00
#
_symmetry.space_group_name_H-M   'P 1'
#
loop_
_entity.id
_entity.type
_entity.pdbx_description
1 polymer ?
#
loop_
_entity_poly.entity_id
_entity_poly.type
_entity_poly.pdbx_seq_one_letter_code
_entity_poly.pdbx_strand_id
1 'polypeptide(L)'
;MSASSTSCVQKPFTNHQGFTIAFSKYQGKLVCCFSQGDILLGTNIPLFISKNPPPLSAYTITYYPSRKAFVWGSYGLSGGMRRDGDTFHNFGTVTNQGTVYIGTQNNTFYTLSAADFDFIQDRMKHPFEKLELDRSMTLLRKCIEEGNFQAKKAKGKEVILFIGNTGAGKSTTINYLCGCTLEMVSPENLGIEDAIDNLVIVKGVKKEVMPIGHTRQSKTFMPQIEEDQETHNTYMDCPGFFDNRGVEINIANSINIKNSIQESKTIKVVILINYHSLKAERGRGLTEMLRVAYNLFGGEQNLLNAKESLLLGVTNVPLDLNFTRLKKFLTKDSYILQNLADRIFTYDPLDRKVEGAWNRKAFLEALKGLKPVRDHKEIFSTILTYEDKNKLLQISEAIREKIKEALKQKNYKEASEHYLELKTLSVIEHHIVERLFQAQRKEIESHAHEQVNAFISACHLENFSEAEEILKFLELAVQNFQELDKVIDLPIRKRYCVFCKEKQRNREYEFQKYQEEIQSANKMIEEYVELIERQKDQVNKQLSEQEENHAKLLSALESTSNQKLKDLEISMNELLNEEKARLQKTEEELKITQAFKDQDINKKLLEERNRLEEQYQQKIKSIEEEKVKIFQEKEALLKKQQEAHNQKKQEIQSQIQILETQKIQHQRLQRGVIPEMAFGKAKWEKYFGNIGFEPPLPKHIEEILNRDCPFWKGKKVRDTHLLVLIPNEINGQPFTLNLFQEILQHPRAGNRTRYRYYNDRVRVTFGDVSTESRWILATRDVLPESREKPYFEQGKLIDRYRSPSLPYVLPKVLDAVVSICTHYVATGKRLYPDKSENWTFTRCQETMTPSGDTKSPYGSPIAVGGYKEDGDGVEEGISISDDFGGPDRTGVMGVVDLGYLYALKEPYKE
;
A
#
# COMPACT_ATOMS: atom_id res chain seq x y z
N MET A 1 -54.34 -21.54 -7.53
CA MET A 1 -55.39 -22.00 -8.45
C MET A 1 -55.74 -23.43 -8.09
N SER A 2 -57.04 -23.71 -7.95
CA SER A 2 -57.64 -24.97 -7.50
C SER A 2 -57.25 -26.18 -8.35
N ALA A 3 -56.89 -27.27 -7.69
CA ALA A 3 -56.58 -28.57 -8.29
C ALA A 3 -57.84 -29.18 -8.94
N SER A 4 -57.82 -29.32 -10.27
CA SER A 4 -58.71 -30.21 -11.00
C SER A 4 -57.92 -31.40 -11.54
N SER A 5 -58.50 -32.59 -11.34
CA SER A 5 -57.97 -33.92 -11.58
C SER A 5 -57.17 -34.07 -12.89
N THR A 6 -55.86 -34.30 -12.77
CA THR A 6 -55.00 -34.76 -13.86
C THR A 6 -54.68 -36.23 -13.64
N SER A 7 -55.16 -37.12 -14.51
CA SER A 7 -54.75 -38.52 -14.52
C SER A 7 -53.32 -38.62 -15.06
N CYS A 8 -52.44 -39.23 -14.27
CA CYS A 8 -51.04 -39.44 -14.64
C CYS A 8 -50.97 -40.50 -15.75
N VAL A 9 -50.32 -40.18 -16.87
CA VAL A 9 -50.34 -41.05 -18.06
C VAL A 9 -49.27 -42.16 -17.98
N GLN A 10 -48.22 -41.97 -17.17
CA GLN A 10 -47.19 -42.98 -16.88
C GLN A 10 -46.59 -42.78 -15.48
N LYS A 11 -46.11 -43.88 -14.86
CA LYS A 11 -45.47 -43.84 -13.53
C LYS A 11 -44.25 -42.89 -13.52
N PRO A 12 -44.10 -42.03 -12.50
CA PRO A 12 -42.98 -41.10 -12.43
C PRO A 12 -41.63 -41.83 -12.31
N PHE A 13 -40.60 -41.24 -12.91
CA PHE A 13 -39.22 -41.75 -12.88
C PHE A 13 -38.32 -40.79 -12.09
N THR A 14 -37.53 -41.32 -11.16
CA THR A 14 -36.62 -40.53 -10.31
C THR A 14 -35.18 -40.97 -10.55
N ASN A 15 -34.28 -40.03 -10.85
CA ASN A 15 -32.87 -40.33 -11.08
C ASN A 15 -32.04 -40.35 -9.79
N HIS A 16 -30.78 -40.81 -9.87
CA HIS A 16 -29.86 -40.93 -8.73
C HIS A 16 -29.50 -39.60 -8.04
N GLN A 17 -29.90 -38.45 -8.60
CA GLN A 17 -29.71 -37.12 -8.04
C GLN A 17 -31.00 -36.52 -7.42
N GLY A 18 -32.09 -37.30 -7.34
CA GLY A 18 -33.33 -36.92 -6.65
C GLY A 18 -34.35 -36.14 -7.49
N PHE A 19 -34.16 -36.05 -8.82
CA PHE A 19 -35.11 -35.39 -9.72
C PHE A 19 -36.21 -36.33 -10.15
N THR A 20 -37.48 -35.94 -9.99
CA THR A 20 -38.65 -36.73 -10.40
C THR A 20 -39.35 -36.09 -11.59
N ILE A 21 -39.60 -36.88 -12.64
CA ILE A 21 -40.30 -36.45 -13.85
C ILE A 21 -41.63 -37.19 -13.96
N ALA A 22 -42.72 -36.42 -14.16
CA ALA A 22 -44.07 -36.96 -14.35
C ALA A 22 -44.76 -36.34 -15.58
N PHE A 23 -45.54 -37.15 -16.29
CA PHE A 23 -46.29 -36.72 -17.47
C PHE A 23 -47.81 -36.74 -17.18
N SER A 24 -48.48 -35.62 -17.44
CA SER A 24 -49.94 -35.48 -17.29
C SER A 24 -50.59 -34.90 -18.54
N LYS A 25 -51.89 -35.16 -18.73
CA LYS A 25 -52.68 -34.57 -19.82
C LYS A 25 -53.49 -33.40 -19.29
N TYR A 26 -53.25 -32.20 -19.82
CA TYR A 26 -54.06 -31.02 -19.52
C TYR A 26 -54.57 -30.39 -20.83
N GLN A 27 -55.89 -30.22 -20.94
CA GLN A 27 -56.58 -29.73 -22.15
C GLN A 27 -56.13 -30.42 -23.46
N GLY A 28 -55.99 -31.75 -23.43
CA GLY A 28 -55.65 -32.55 -24.61
C GLY A 28 -54.18 -32.53 -25.04
N LYS A 29 -53.31 -31.79 -24.34
CA LYS A 29 -51.86 -31.74 -24.58
C LYS A 29 -51.10 -32.47 -23.46
N LEU A 30 -50.01 -33.14 -23.83
CA LEU A 30 -49.11 -33.81 -22.88
C LEU A 30 -48.20 -32.76 -22.23
N VAL A 31 -48.19 -32.70 -20.90
CA VAL A 31 -47.42 -31.73 -20.11
C VAL A 31 -46.42 -32.48 -19.24
N CYS A 32 -45.17 -32.02 -19.24
CA CYS A 32 -44.07 -32.58 -18.44
C CYS A 32 -43.82 -31.70 -17.21
N CYS A 33 -43.84 -32.29 -16.02
CA CYS A 33 -43.57 -31.61 -14.75
C CYS A 33 -42.25 -32.10 -14.14
N PHE A 34 -41.44 -31.18 -13.62
CA PHE A 34 -40.17 -31.46 -12.94
C PHE A 34 -40.28 -31.04 -11.47
N SER A 35 -39.77 -31.87 -10.54
CA SER A 35 -39.54 -31.46 -9.15
C SER A 35 -38.17 -31.92 -8.63
N GLN A 36 -37.61 -31.07 -7.76
CA GLN A 36 -36.45 -31.37 -6.92
C GLN A 36 -36.84 -30.98 -5.49
N GLY A 37 -37.32 -31.95 -4.69
CA GLY A 37 -38.01 -31.67 -3.43
C GLY A 37 -39.41 -31.07 -3.60
N ASP A 38 -39.94 -30.36 -2.59
CA ASP A 38 -41.33 -29.87 -2.50
C ASP A 38 -41.69 -28.66 -3.39
N ILE A 39 -40.80 -28.27 -4.32
CA ILE A 39 -41.03 -27.11 -5.19
C ILE A 39 -41.39 -27.59 -6.60
N LEU A 40 -42.65 -27.34 -7.00
CA LEU A 40 -43.20 -27.59 -8.33
C LEU A 40 -42.90 -26.39 -9.26
N LEU A 41 -42.01 -26.59 -10.24
CA LEU A 41 -41.77 -25.61 -11.32
C LEU A 41 -42.57 -26.03 -12.56
N GLY A 42 -43.71 -25.37 -12.78
CA GLY A 42 -44.53 -25.59 -13.97
C GLY A 42 -44.14 -24.66 -15.12
N THR A 43 -43.84 -25.21 -16.30
CA THR A 43 -43.71 -24.42 -17.54
C THR A 43 -44.63 -24.98 -18.63
N ASN A 44 -45.55 -24.14 -19.12
CA ASN A 44 -46.40 -24.43 -20.27
C ASN A 44 -45.60 -24.24 -21.57
N ILE A 45 -45.15 -25.33 -22.21
CA ILE A 45 -44.54 -25.29 -23.55
C ILE A 45 -45.17 -26.40 -24.42
N PRO A 46 -45.70 -26.08 -25.62
CA PRO A 46 -46.26 -27.09 -26.52
C PRO A 46 -45.14 -27.82 -27.30
N LEU A 47 -45.12 -29.16 -27.24
CA LEU A 47 -44.26 -30.02 -28.05
C LEU A 47 -44.99 -30.45 -29.34
N PHE A 48 -44.34 -30.31 -30.50
CA PHE A 48 -44.79 -30.93 -31.76
C PHE A 48 -44.00 -32.22 -32.01
N ILE A 49 -44.71 -33.32 -32.27
CA ILE A 49 -44.14 -34.63 -32.59
C ILE A 49 -44.48 -34.96 -34.05
N SER A 50 -43.47 -35.32 -34.85
CA SER A 50 -43.62 -35.81 -36.23
C SER A 50 -44.33 -37.17 -36.27
N LYS A 51 -45.10 -37.42 -37.35
CA LYS A 51 -46.05 -38.55 -37.49
C LYS A 51 -45.43 -39.96 -37.61
N ASN A 52 -44.11 -40.14 -37.54
CA ASN A 52 -43.47 -41.47 -37.51
C ASN A 52 -42.17 -41.44 -36.67
N PRO A 53 -42.09 -42.11 -35.50
CA PRO A 53 -40.88 -42.17 -34.70
C PRO A 53 -39.99 -43.38 -35.05
N PRO A 54 -38.64 -43.24 -35.06
CA PRO A 54 -37.70 -44.37 -35.03
C PRO A 54 -37.61 -44.97 -33.60
N PRO A 55 -37.01 -46.17 -33.42
CA PRO A 55 -37.04 -46.90 -32.15
C PRO A 55 -36.32 -46.18 -30.99
N LEU A 56 -36.74 -46.55 -29.78
CA LEU A 56 -36.62 -45.95 -28.43
C LEU A 56 -35.26 -45.37 -27.93
N SER A 57 -34.22 -45.19 -28.73
CA SER A 57 -32.89 -44.80 -28.23
C SER A 57 -32.51 -43.32 -28.36
N ALA A 58 -33.40 -42.43 -28.80
CA ALA A 58 -33.07 -41.00 -28.91
C ALA A 58 -34.29 -40.09 -28.68
N TYR A 59 -34.45 -39.63 -27.45
CA TYR A 59 -35.22 -38.42 -27.15
C TYR A 59 -34.30 -37.43 -26.44
N THR A 60 -34.13 -36.25 -27.03
CA THR A 60 -33.39 -35.12 -26.44
C THR A 60 -34.42 -34.12 -25.90
N ILE A 61 -34.36 -33.80 -24.61
CA ILE A 61 -35.21 -32.76 -23.99
C ILE A 61 -34.39 -31.47 -23.92
N THR A 62 -34.85 -30.42 -24.60
CA THR A 62 -34.17 -29.10 -24.65
C THR A 62 -34.88 -28.10 -23.75
N TYR A 63 -34.14 -27.43 -22.86
CA TYR A 63 -34.64 -26.43 -21.91
C TYR A 63 -34.22 -25.01 -22.32
N TYR A 64 -35.16 -24.07 -22.41
CA TYR A 64 -34.90 -22.66 -22.71
C TYR A 64 -35.37 -21.75 -21.57
N PRO A 65 -34.48 -21.00 -20.90
CA PRO A 65 -34.87 -19.82 -20.13
C PRO A 65 -34.68 -18.55 -20.97
N SER A 66 -35.80 -17.85 -21.24
CA SER A 66 -35.86 -16.48 -21.79
C SER A 66 -35.14 -15.48 -20.87
N ARG A 67 -34.53 -14.36 -21.29
CA ARG A 67 -34.91 -13.35 -22.30
C ARG A 67 -33.68 -12.52 -22.76
N LYS A 68 -33.56 -12.26 -24.07
CA LYS A 68 -33.63 -10.91 -24.69
C LYS A 68 -33.56 -11.07 -26.20
N ALA A 69 -34.48 -10.38 -26.88
CA ALA A 69 -34.73 -10.47 -28.31
C ALA A 69 -33.55 -9.95 -29.14
N PHE A 70 -33.21 -10.65 -30.22
CA PHE A 70 -32.58 -10.05 -31.39
C PHE A 70 -33.32 -10.53 -32.65
N VAL A 71 -33.88 -9.54 -33.35
CA VAL A 71 -34.51 -9.66 -34.67
C VAL A 71 -33.38 -9.77 -35.69
N TRP A 72 -33.40 -10.77 -36.57
CA TRP A 72 -32.62 -10.75 -37.81
C TRP A 72 -33.56 -10.55 -39.00
N GLY A 73 -33.33 -9.44 -39.69
CA GLY A 73 -34.05 -9.02 -40.88
C GLY A 73 -33.64 -9.82 -42.11
N SER A 74 -34.61 -9.95 -43.00
CA SER A 74 -34.53 -10.58 -44.32
C SER A 74 -33.76 -9.72 -45.33
N TYR A 75 -32.73 -10.29 -45.97
CA TYR A 75 -32.33 -9.94 -47.33
C TYR A 75 -32.00 -11.22 -48.10
N GLY A 76 -32.70 -11.41 -49.21
CA GLY A 76 -32.67 -12.62 -50.01
C GLY A 76 -31.50 -12.69 -50.98
N LEU A 77 -31.10 -13.93 -51.27
CA LEU A 77 -30.59 -14.34 -52.56
C LEU A 77 -31.38 -15.57 -53.00
N SER A 78 -32.18 -15.37 -54.04
CA SER A 78 -32.90 -16.39 -54.80
C SER A 78 -31.92 -17.24 -55.61
N GLY A 79 -32.02 -18.57 -55.51
CA GLY A 79 -31.27 -19.50 -56.36
C GLY A 79 -31.59 -20.97 -56.10
N GLY A 80 -32.50 -21.51 -56.91
CA GLY A 80 -32.91 -22.92 -57.09
C GLY A 80 -32.32 -24.05 -56.22
N MET A 81 -33.19 -24.71 -55.45
CA MET A 81 -32.99 -26.10 -55.04
C MET A 81 -33.15 -27.03 -56.26
N ARG A 82 -32.05 -27.63 -56.72
CA ARG A 82 -32.11 -28.94 -57.38
C ARG A 82 -32.04 -30.01 -56.31
N ARG A 83 -32.95 -30.99 -56.39
CA ARG A 83 -32.80 -32.29 -55.74
C ARG A 83 -31.68 -33.02 -56.45
N ASP A 84 -30.54 -33.15 -55.81
CA ASP A 84 -29.59 -34.23 -56.07
C ASP A 84 -29.28 -34.91 -54.72
N GLY A 85 -29.18 -36.24 -54.77
CA GLY A 85 -29.40 -37.14 -53.64
C GLY A 85 -28.42 -37.02 -52.48
N ASP A 86 -28.89 -37.54 -51.34
CA ASP A 86 -28.12 -38.03 -50.19
C ASP A 86 -26.94 -37.16 -49.71
N THR A 87 -27.25 -36.16 -48.89
CA THR A 87 -26.32 -35.67 -47.85
C THR A 87 -27.11 -34.91 -46.79
N PHE A 88 -27.21 -35.47 -45.58
CA PHE A 88 -27.68 -34.71 -44.42
C PHE A 88 -26.60 -33.71 -44.02
N HIS A 89 -26.89 -32.41 -44.06
CA HIS A 89 -26.04 -31.39 -43.44
C HIS A 89 -26.15 -31.46 -41.91
N ASN A 90 -24.98 -31.48 -41.25
CA ASN A 90 -24.79 -31.59 -39.81
C ASN A 90 -25.55 -30.50 -39.03
N PHE A 91 -26.38 -30.89 -38.05
CA PHE A 91 -26.93 -29.99 -37.03
C PHE A 91 -26.14 -30.18 -35.72
N GLY A 92 -25.36 -29.17 -35.32
CA GLY A 92 -24.69 -29.14 -34.02
C GLY A 92 -25.68 -28.96 -32.86
N THR A 93 -25.44 -29.62 -31.74
CA THR A 93 -26.25 -29.48 -30.52
C THR A 93 -25.55 -28.52 -29.55
N VAL A 94 -26.21 -27.43 -29.17
CA VAL A 94 -25.73 -26.47 -28.16
C VAL A 94 -26.35 -26.84 -26.81
N THR A 95 -25.51 -27.04 -25.79
CA THR A 95 -25.96 -27.17 -24.39
C THR A 95 -25.70 -25.87 -23.62
N ASN A 96 -26.45 -25.63 -22.53
CA ASN A 96 -26.42 -24.39 -21.73
C ASN A 96 -25.06 -24.07 -21.05
N GLN A 97 -23.99 -24.83 -21.32
CA GLN A 97 -22.62 -24.54 -20.87
C GLN A 97 -21.70 -24.02 -21.99
N GLY A 98 -22.23 -23.70 -23.17
CA GLY A 98 -21.46 -23.09 -24.26
C GLY A 98 -20.56 -24.06 -25.04
N THR A 99 -20.57 -25.36 -24.73
CA THR A 99 -19.84 -26.37 -25.48
C THR A 99 -20.62 -26.78 -26.73
N VAL A 100 -20.01 -26.58 -27.90
CA VAL A 100 -20.52 -27.05 -29.20
C VAL A 100 -19.80 -28.36 -29.53
N TYR A 101 -20.53 -29.45 -29.70
CA TYR A 101 -19.97 -30.71 -30.20
C TYR A 101 -20.16 -30.75 -31.71
N ILE A 102 -19.05 -30.73 -32.45
CA ILE A 102 -19.07 -30.86 -33.90
C ILE A 102 -18.66 -32.29 -34.25
N GLY A 103 -19.64 -33.08 -34.70
CA GLY A 103 -19.37 -34.36 -35.34
C GLY A 103 -18.75 -34.12 -36.71
N THR A 104 -17.54 -34.64 -36.92
CA THR A 104 -16.96 -34.74 -38.27
C THR A 104 -17.59 -35.92 -39.02
N GLN A 105 -17.41 -35.99 -40.35
CA GLN A 105 -17.81 -37.15 -41.17
C GLN A 105 -17.23 -38.51 -40.66
N ASN A 106 -16.29 -38.48 -39.71
CA ASN A 106 -15.55 -39.63 -39.19
C ASN A 106 -15.75 -39.89 -37.67
N ASN A 107 -16.89 -39.51 -37.08
CA ASN A 107 -17.28 -39.84 -35.69
C ASN A 107 -16.35 -39.34 -34.55
N THR A 108 -15.40 -38.46 -34.82
CA THR A 108 -14.54 -37.87 -33.77
C THR A 108 -15.19 -36.62 -33.20
N PHE A 109 -15.38 -36.58 -31.88
CA PHE A 109 -15.97 -35.44 -31.18
C PHE A 109 -14.87 -34.55 -30.61
N TYR A 110 -14.79 -33.32 -31.10
CA TYR A 110 -13.97 -32.25 -30.53
C TYR A 110 -14.87 -31.23 -29.82
N THR A 111 -14.37 -30.58 -28.77
CA THR A 111 -15.11 -29.55 -28.02
C THR A 111 -14.99 -28.14 -28.61
N LEU A 112 -14.50 -28.05 -29.84
CA LEU A 112 -14.20 -26.80 -30.55
C LEU A 112 -15.45 -26.16 -31.18
N SER A 113 -15.43 -24.82 -31.29
CA SER A 113 -16.41 -24.10 -32.11
C SER A 113 -16.21 -24.38 -33.61
N ALA A 114 -17.23 -24.12 -34.44
CA ALA A 114 -17.13 -24.38 -35.88
C ALA A 114 -16.02 -23.56 -36.54
N ALA A 115 -15.89 -22.29 -36.14
CA ALA A 115 -14.83 -21.42 -36.62
C ALA A 115 -13.43 -21.89 -36.16
N ASP A 116 -13.28 -22.35 -34.91
CA ASP A 116 -12.01 -22.88 -34.42
C ASP A 116 -11.63 -24.17 -35.15
N PHE A 117 -12.62 -25.03 -35.42
CA PHE A 117 -12.41 -26.26 -36.18
C PHE A 117 -12.01 -25.97 -37.62
N ASP A 118 -12.70 -25.05 -38.31
CA ASP A 118 -12.37 -24.64 -39.66
C ASP A 118 -10.96 -24.03 -39.73
N PHE A 119 -10.56 -23.24 -38.73
CA PHE A 119 -9.21 -22.69 -38.63
C PHE A 119 -8.13 -23.76 -38.46
N ILE A 120 -8.39 -24.77 -37.63
CA ILE A 120 -7.48 -25.91 -37.46
C ILE A 120 -7.43 -26.76 -38.75
N GLN A 121 -8.57 -26.98 -39.42
CA GLN A 121 -8.63 -27.72 -40.68
C GLN A 121 -7.89 -27.02 -41.81
N ASP A 122 -8.04 -25.70 -41.91
CA ASP A 122 -7.28 -24.86 -42.83
C ASP A 122 -5.78 -25.01 -42.60
N ARG A 123 -5.35 -24.95 -41.33
CA ARG A 123 -3.95 -25.19 -40.98
C ARG A 123 -3.45 -26.59 -41.38
N MET A 124 -4.27 -27.63 -41.22
CA MET A 124 -3.88 -28.98 -41.64
C MET A 124 -3.72 -29.12 -43.16
N LYS A 125 -4.50 -28.38 -43.95
CA LYS A 125 -4.35 -28.32 -45.40
C LYS A 125 -3.12 -27.53 -45.83
N HIS A 126 -2.75 -26.52 -45.05
CA HIS A 126 -1.65 -25.57 -45.33
C HIS A 126 -0.58 -25.55 -44.22
N PRO A 127 0.12 -26.67 -43.95
CA PRO A 127 0.97 -26.81 -42.75
C PRO A 127 2.28 -26.03 -42.81
N PHE A 128 2.75 -25.66 -44.00
CA PHE A 128 4.01 -24.93 -44.21
C PHE A 128 3.80 -23.42 -44.42
N GLU A 129 2.56 -22.94 -44.44
CA GLU A 129 2.30 -21.51 -44.54
C GLU A 129 2.72 -20.79 -43.26
N LYS A 130 3.32 -19.61 -43.40
CA LYS A 130 3.77 -18.85 -42.23
C LYS A 130 2.58 -18.12 -41.62
N LEU A 131 2.22 -18.48 -40.39
CA LEU A 131 1.20 -17.77 -39.63
C LEU A 131 1.78 -16.54 -38.92
N GLU A 132 1.00 -15.45 -38.93
CA GLU A 132 1.21 -14.32 -38.04
C GLU A 132 1.21 -14.77 -36.57
N LEU A 133 1.92 -14.03 -35.73
CA LEU A 133 2.21 -14.47 -34.36
C LEU A 133 0.94 -14.62 -33.52
N ASP A 134 -0.01 -13.68 -33.62
CA ASP A 134 -1.29 -13.75 -32.92
C ASP A 134 -2.16 -14.94 -33.36
N ARG A 135 -2.15 -15.26 -34.66
CA ARG A 135 -2.81 -16.46 -35.19
C ARG A 135 -2.14 -17.73 -34.69
N SER A 136 -0.81 -17.72 -34.60
CA SER A 136 -0.01 -18.84 -34.08
C SER A 136 -0.35 -19.09 -32.59
N MET A 137 -0.41 -18.03 -31.78
CA MET A 137 -0.81 -18.09 -30.38
C MET A 137 -2.24 -18.61 -30.20
N THR A 138 -3.18 -18.10 -31.01
CA THR A 138 -4.59 -18.51 -30.97
C THR A 138 -4.73 -20.00 -31.29
N LEU A 139 -4.08 -20.47 -32.36
CA LEU A 139 -4.07 -21.87 -32.75
C LEU A 139 -3.50 -22.76 -31.64
N LEU A 140 -2.33 -22.38 -31.13
CA LEU A 140 -1.64 -23.13 -30.07
C LEU A 140 -2.51 -23.27 -28.82
N ARG A 141 -3.11 -22.17 -28.35
CA ARG A 141 -4.02 -22.16 -27.20
C ARG A 141 -5.21 -23.09 -27.42
N LYS A 142 -5.89 -23.00 -28.57
CA LYS A 142 -7.05 -23.84 -28.89
C LYS A 142 -6.69 -25.32 -28.93
N CYS A 143 -5.55 -25.66 -29.51
CA CYS A 143 -5.05 -27.03 -29.50
C CYS A 143 -4.73 -27.50 -28.06
N ILE A 144 -4.11 -26.68 -27.22
CA ILE A 144 -3.83 -27.09 -25.83
C ILE A 144 -5.12 -27.25 -25.02
N GLU A 145 -6.09 -26.35 -25.18
CA GLU A 145 -7.41 -26.44 -24.52
C GLU A 145 -8.12 -27.75 -24.85
N GLU A 146 -8.17 -28.13 -26.13
CA GLU A 146 -8.79 -29.39 -26.57
C GLU A 146 -8.02 -30.61 -26.04
N GLY A 147 -6.68 -30.58 -26.08
CA GLY A 147 -5.87 -31.67 -25.53
C GLY A 147 -6.01 -31.82 -24.02
N ASN A 148 -6.21 -30.73 -23.27
CA ASN A 148 -6.51 -30.77 -21.84
C ASN A 148 -7.83 -31.49 -21.53
N PHE A 149 -8.84 -31.40 -22.41
CA PHE A 149 -10.07 -32.17 -22.27
C PHE A 149 -9.80 -33.68 -22.39
N GLN A 150 -8.96 -34.10 -23.35
CA GLN A 150 -8.56 -35.50 -23.48
C GLN A 150 -7.70 -35.97 -22.30
N ALA A 151 -6.74 -35.16 -21.85
CA ALA A 151 -5.88 -35.46 -20.71
C ALA A 151 -6.68 -35.74 -19.41
N LYS A 152 -7.81 -35.05 -19.19
CA LYS A 152 -8.69 -35.32 -18.05
C LYS A 152 -9.24 -36.76 -18.03
N LYS A 153 -9.39 -37.41 -19.19
CA LYS A 153 -9.83 -38.81 -19.26
C LYS A 153 -8.78 -39.79 -18.73
N ALA A 154 -7.49 -39.41 -18.70
CA ALA A 154 -6.41 -40.18 -18.09
C ALA A 154 -6.36 -40.07 -16.56
N LYS A 155 -7.04 -39.08 -15.97
CA LYS A 155 -6.89 -38.71 -14.56
C LYS A 155 -7.13 -39.89 -13.63
N GLY A 156 -6.10 -40.25 -12.87
CA GLY A 156 -6.16 -41.34 -11.88
C GLY A 156 -6.21 -42.76 -12.46
N LYS A 157 -6.05 -42.93 -13.78
CA LYS A 157 -6.11 -44.23 -14.47
C LYS A 157 -4.72 -44.76 -14.82
N GLU A 158 -4.64 -46.08 -15.01
CA GLU A 158 -3.51 -46.71 -15.70
C GLU A 158 -3.71 -46.55 -17.20
N VAL A 159 -2.74 -45.92 -17.87
CA VAL A 159 -2.82 -45.58 -19.29
C VAL A 159 -1.80 -46.38 -20.09
N ILE A 160 -2.25 -46.99 -21.18
CA ILE A 160 -1.41 -47.68 -22.16
C ILE A 160 -1.18 -46.71 -23.34
N LEU A 161 0.04 -46.20 -23.41
CA LEU A 161 0.50 -45.22 -24.37
C LEU A 161 0.99 -45.89 -25.65
N PHE A 162 0.35 -45.60 -26.79
CA PHE A 162 0.76 -46.10 -28.10
C PHE A 162 1.63 -45.08 -28.83
N ILE A 163 2.79 -45.56 -29.30
CA ILE A 163 3.89 -44.74 -29.84
C ILE A 163 4.31 -45.32 -31.19
N GLY A 164 4.59 -44.47 -32.16
CA GLY A 164 5.08 -44.89 -33.46
C GLY A 164 4.83 -43.84 -34.53
N ASN A 165 5.56 -43.94 -35.64
CA ASN A 165 5.41 -43.03 -36.77
C ASN A 165 3.98 -43.04 -37.35
N THR A 166 3.65 -42.03 -38.15
CA THR A 166 2.41 -42.02 -38.92
C THR A 166 2.32 -43.27 -39.80
N GLY A 167 1.18 -43.97 -39.77
CA GLY A 167 0.99 -45.23 -40.51
C GLY A 167 1.53 -46.49 -39.82
N ALA A 168 2.00 -46.41 -38.58
CA ALA A 168 2.43 -47.58 -37.80
C ALA A 168 1.27 -48.51 -37.34
N GLY A 169 0.02 -48.09 -37.51
CA GLY A 169 -1.16 -48.89 -37.15
C GLY A 169 -1.67 -48.70 -35.71
N LYS A 170 -1.36 -47.59 -35.04
CA LYS A 170 -1.76 -47.32 -33.64
C LYS A 170 -3.28 -47.37 -33.42
N SER A 171 -4.03 -46.53 -34.12
CA SER A 171 -5.50 -46.48 -34.05
C SER A 171 -6.15 -47.81 -34.44
N THR A 172 -5.62 -48.49 -35.47
CA THR A 172 -6.06 -49.84 -35.87
C THR A 172 -5.83 -50.86 -34.76
N THR A 173 -4.68 -50.81 -34.09
CA THR A 173 -4.33 -51.69 -32.96
C THR A 173 -5.28 -51.48 -31.79
N ILE A 174 -5.60 -50.23 -31.45
CA ILE A 174 -6.49 -49.91 -30.34
C ILE A 174 -7.92 -50.42 -30.63
N ASN A 175 -8.45 -50.21 -31.85
CA ASN A 175 -9.74 -50.79 -32.23
C ASN A 175 -9.77 -52.31 -32.13
N TYR A 176 -8.70 -52.98 -32.60
CA TYR A 176 -8.55 -54.42 -32.48
C TYR A 176 -8.56 -54.89 -31.02
N LEU A 177 -7.81 -54.22 -30.14
CA LEU A 177 -7.77 -54.52 -28.71
C LEU A 177 -9.12 -54.27 -28.02
N CYS A 178 -9.83 -53.22 -28.42
CA CYS A 178 -11.20 -52.95 -28.01
C CYS A 178 -12.21 -53.94 -28.61
N GLY A 179 -11.80 -54.93 -29.43
CA GLY A 179 -12.72 -55.94 -29.97
C GLY A 179 -13.65 -55.41 -31.06
N CYS A 180 -13.28 -54.31 -31.73
CA CYS A 180 -13.94 -53.90 -32.96
C CYS A 180 -13.68 -54.94 -34.06
N THR A 181 -14.72 -55.33 -34.79
CA THR A 181 -14.58 -56.19 -35.97
C THR A 181 -13.96 -55.37 -37.11
N LEU A 182 -12.83 -55.83 -37.64
CA LEU A 182 -12.07 -55.15 -38.69
C LEU A 182 -12.22 -55.91 -40.02
N GLU A 183 -12.34 -55.18 -41.13
CA GLU A 183 -12.41 -55.73 -42.49
C GLU A 183 -11.42 -55.02 -43.41
N MET A 184 -10.86 -55.76 -44.36
CA MET A 184 -10.05 -55.22 -45.45
C MET A 184 -10.93 -54.92 -46.66
N VAL A 185 -10.92 -53.68 -47.13
CA VAL A 185 -11.77 -53.18 -48.23
C VAL A 185 -10.92 -52.47 -49.27
N SER A 186 -11.25 -52.59 -50.56
CA SER A 186 -10.54 -51.86 -51.61
C SER A 186 -10.85 -50.35 -51.56
N PRO A 187 -9.90 -49.46 -51.90
CA PRO A 187 -10.13 -48.01 -51.95
C PRO A 187 -11.32 -47.60 -52.82
N GLU A 188 -11.52 -48.31 -53.94
CA GLU A 188 -12.62 -48.12 -54.89
C GLU A 188 -13.99 -48.27 -54.23
N ASN A 189 -14.14 -49.27 -53.33
CA ASN A 189 -15.40 -49.53 -52.61
C ASN A 189 -15.73 -48.43 -51.59
N LEU A 190 -14.78 -47.55 -51.26
CA LEU A 190 -14.92 -46.44 -50.32
C LEU A 190 -14.91 -45.07 -51.01
N GLY A 191 -14.82 -45.03 -52.35
CA GLY A 191 -14.72 -43.78 -53.11
C GLY A 191 -13.43 -42.99 -52.85
N ILE A 192 -12.33 -43.67 -52.48
CA ILE A 192 -11.04 -43.04 -52.18
C ILE A 192 -10.12 -43.20 -53.38
N GLU A 193 -9.88 -42.11 -54.11
CA GLU A 193 -9.05 -42.12 -55.34
C GLU A 193 -7.53 -42.12 -55.06
N ASP A 194 -7.11 -41.65 -53.88
CA ASP A 194 -5.70 -41.43 -53.52
C ASP A 194 -5.01 -42.60 -52.79
N ALA A 195 -5.64 -43.77 -52.71
CA ALA A 195 -5.10 -44.96 -52.04
C ALA A 195 -4.91 -46.12 -53.03
N ILE A 196 -3.73 -46.74 -52.97
CA ILE A 196 -3.32 -47.84 -53.89
C ILE A 196 -3.50 -49.22 -53.22
N ASP A 197 -3.35 -49.28 -51.90
CA ASP A 197 -3.45 -50.52 -51.13
C ASP A 197 -4.84 -50.69 -50.50
N ASN A 198 -5.25 -51.94 -50.28
CA ASN A 198 -6.46 -52.25 -49.52
C ASN A 198 -6.41 -51.63 -48.11
N LEU A 199 -7.54 -51.09 -47.67
CA LEU A 199 -7.69 -50.34 -46.43
C LEU A 199 -8.34 -51.21 -45.35
N VAL A 200 -7.94 -51.02 -44.09
CA VAL A 200 -8.60 -51.65 -42.93
C VAL A 200 -9.63 -50.69 -42.36
N ILE A 201 -10.89 -51.13 -42.27
CA ILE A 201 -12.01 -50.38 -41.69
C ILE A 201 -12.65 -51.13 -40.52
N VAL A 202 -13.35 -50.42 -39.64
CA VAL A 202 -14.20 -51.04 -38.62
C VAL A 202 -15.57 -51.37 -39.24
N LYS A 203 -15.98 -52.64 -39.18
CA LYS A 203 -17.27 -53.12 -39.68
C LYS A 203 -17.95 -53.99 -38.64
N GLY A 204 -19.03 -53.52 -38.03
CA GLY A 204 -19.78 -54.30 -37.06
C GLY A 204 -20.68 -53.46 -36.16
N VAL A 205 -21.28 -54.09 -35.16
CA VAL A 205 -22.20 -53.43 -34.20
C VAL A 205 -21.45 -52.50 -33.24
N LYS A 206 -20.21 -52.86 -32.86
CA LYS A 206 -19.35 -52.00 -32.03
C LYS A 206 -18.82 -50.85 -32.90
N LYS A 207 -19.12 -49.61 -32.50
CA LYS A 207 -18.64 -48.41 -33.18
C LYS A 207 -17.11 -48.34 -33.11
N GLU A 208 -16.52 -47.70 -34.11
CA GLU A 208 -15.10 -47.34 -34.13
C GLU A 208 -14.75 -46.54 -32.87
N VAL A 209 -13.73 -46.99 -32.13
CA VAL A 209 -13.26 -46.38 -30.88
C VAL A 209 -12.23 -45.28 -31.18
N MET A 210 -11.29 -45.56 -32.10
CA MET A 210 -10.29 -44.59 -32.56
C MET A 210 -10.39 -44.44 -34.08
N PRO A 211 -10.55 -43.24 -34.65
CA PRO A 211 -10.67 -43.05 -36.09
C PRO A 211 -9.45 -43.57 -36.88
N ILE A 212 -9.65 -44.48 -37.83
CA ILE A 212 -8.58 -45.02 -38.68
C ILE A 212 -8.41 -44.14 -39.93
N GLY A 213 -7.19 -43.66 -40.16
CA GLY A 213 -6.84 -42.89 -41.36
C GLY A 213 -6.77 -43.77 -42.62
N HIS A 214 -7.34 -43.27 -43.72
CA HIS A 214 -7.42 -43.99 -45.00
C HIS A 214 -6.70 -43.27 -46.15
N THR A 215 -6.06 -42.12 -45.86
CA THR A 215 -5.23 -41.35 -46.79
C THR A 215 -3.81 -41.22 -46.22
N ARG A 216 -2.88 -40.59 -46.97
CA ARG A 216 -1.49 -40.35 -46.49
C ARG A 216 -1.39 -39.40 -45.29
N GLN A 217 -2.50 -38.78 -44.88
CA GLN A 217 -2.60 -37.93 -43.70
C GLN A 217 -3.25 -38.69 -42.54
N SER A 218 -2.66 -38.65 -41.35
CA SER A 218 -3.24 -39.26 -40.13
C SER A 218 -4.61 -38.64 -39.76
N LYS A 219 -5.53 -39.37 -39.14
CA LYS A 219 -6.76 -38.77 -38.57
C LYS A 219 -6.57 -38.29 -37.13
N THR A 220 -5.64 -38.91 -36.40
CA THR A 220 -5.24 -38.53 -35.04
C THR A 220 -4.35 -37.29 -35.12
N PHE A 221 -4.90 -36.11 -34.86
CA PHE A 221 -4.15 -34.85 -34.84
C PHE A 221 -3.80 -34.36 -33.44
N MET A 222 -4.46 -34.91 -32.42
CA MET A 222 -4.16 -34.72 -30.99
C MET A 222 -4.21 -36.06 -30.29
N PRO A 223 -3.57 -36.21 -29.11
CA PRO A 223 -3.72 -37.42 -28.32
C PRO A 223 -5.19 -37.67 -27.97
N GLN A 224 -5.66 -38.88 -28.27
CA GLN A 224 -7.01 -39.33 -27.93
C GLN A 224 -6.92 -40.39 -26.84
N ILE A 225 -7.78 -40.27 -25.83
CA ILE A 225 -7.80 -41.18 -24.70
C ILE A 225 -9.18 -41.80 -24.59
N GLU A 226 -9.24 -43.12 -24.67
CA GLU A 226 -10.49 -43.87 -24.54
C GLU A 226 -10.31 -45.05 -23.59
N GLU A 227 -11.34 -45.30 -22.78
CA GLU A 227 -11.41 -46.46 -21.90
C GLU A 227 -12.27 -47.53 -22.56
N ASP A 228 -11.71 -48.72 -22.72
CA ASP A 228 -12.48 -49.86 -23.19
C ASP A 228 -13.38 -50.40 -22.07
N GLN A 229 -14.68 -50.41 -22.33
CA GLN A 229 -15.68 -50.84 -21.35
C GLN A 229 -15.60 -52.34 -21.02
N GLU A 230 -15.04 -53.16 -21.91
CA GLU A 230 -14.91 -54.60 -21.71
C GLU A 230 -13.69 -54.95 -20.84
N THR A 231 -12.53 -54.37 -21.16
CA THR A 231 -11.27 -54.70 -20.49
C THR A 231 -10.90 -53.74 -19.36
N HIS A 232 -11.58 -52.60 -19.23
CA HIS A 232 -11.22 -51.46 -18.35
C HIS A 232 -9.81 -50.90 -18.59
N ASN A 233 -9.19 -51.23 -19.73
CA ASN A 233 -7.93 -50.65 -20.13
C ASN A 233 -8.18 -49.25 -20.71
N THR A 234 -7.35 -48.29 -20.30
CA THR A 234 -7.35 -46.95 -20.88
C THR A 234 -6.24 -46.84 -21.91
N TYR A 235 -6.60 -46.57 -23.16
CA TYR A 235 -5.66 -46.47 -24.28
C TYR A 235 -5.48 -45.01 -24.68
N MET A 236 -4.23 -44.63 -24.95
CA MET A 236 -3.87 -43.32 -25.47
C MET A 236 -3.28 -43.46 -26.88
N ASP A 237 -4.02 -42.99 -27.88
CA ASP A 237 -3.58 -42.90 -29.28
C ASP A 237 -2.90 -41.55 -29.52
N CYS A 238 -1.59 -41.56 -29.77
CA CYS A 238 -0.84 -40.35 -30.04
C CYS A 238 -0.78 -40.03 -31.54
N PRO A 239 -0.68 -38.75 -31.93
CA PRO A 239 -0.22 -38.39 -33.27
C PRO A 239 1.18 -38.97 -33.53
N GLY A 240 1.55 -39.12 -34.80
CA GLY A 240 2.89 -39.57 -35.17
C GLY A 240 3.96 -38.60 -34.67
N PHE A 241 5.12 -39.12 -34.27
CA PHE A 241 6.26 -38.27 -33.93
C PHE A 241 6.76 -37.53 -35.17
N PHE A 242 7.15 -36.26 -35.00
CA PHE A 242 7.51 -35.37 -36.10
C PHE A 242 6.39 -35.21 -37.14
N ASP A 243 5.18 -34.95 -36.65
CA ASP A 243 4.02 -34.67 -37.51
C ASP A 243 4.32 -33.49 -38.45
N ASN A 244 3.82 -33.56 -39.67
CA ASN A 244 4.11 -32.61 -40.75
C ASN A 244 3.05 -31.51 -40.86
N ARG A 245 2.37 -31.20 -39.75
CA ARG A 245 1.17 -30.35 -39.69
C ARG A 245 1.43 -28.91 -39.25
N GLY A 246 2.70 -28.54 -39.19
CA GLY A 246 3.15 -27.23 -38.77
C GLY A 246 3.57 -27.19 -37.30
N VAL A 247 4.41 -26.19 -37.02
CA VAL A 247 5.12 -26.03 -35.75
C VAL A 247 4.17 -25.86 -34.55
N GLU A 248 3.08 -25.11 -34.72
CA GLU A 248 2.12 -24.85 -33.64
C GLU A 248 1.43 -26.13 -33.16
N ILE A 249 1.06 -27.02 -34.10
CA ILE A 249 0.42 -28.30 -33.80
C ILE A 249 1.43 -29.25 -33.13
N ASN A 250 2.69 -29.23 -33.56
CA ASN A 250 3.75 -30.03 -32.95
C ASN A 250 4.03 -29.63 -31.50
N ILE A 251 4.09 -28.32 -31.22
CA ILE A 251 4.23 -27.78 -29.87
C ILE A 251 3.01 -28.16 -29.01
N ALA A 252 1.79 -27.96 -29.53
CA ALA A 252 0.56 -28.32 -28.82
C ALA A 252 0.51 -29.81 -28.46
N ASN A 253 0.79 -30.68 -29.42
CA ASN A 253 0.79 -32.13 -29.23
C ASN A 253 1.80 -32.56 -28.18
N SER A 254 2.97 -31.95 -28.19
CA SER A 254 4.01 -32.18 -27.19
C SER A 254 3.54 -31.83 -25.77
N ILE A 255 2.89 -30.67 -25.60
CA ILE A 255 2.27 -30.26 -24.33
C ILE A 255 1.17 -31.24 -23.91
N ASN A 256 0.28 -31.60 -24.84
CA ASN A 256 -0.89 -32.44 -24.56
C ASN A 256 -0.51 -33.87 -24.18
N ILE A 257 0.54 -34.42 -24.79
CA ILE A 257 1.09 -35.73 -24.41
C ILE A 257 1.64 -35.66 -22.98
N LYS A 258 2.45 -34.65 -22.66
CA LYS A 258 3.01 -34.45 -21.32
C LYS A 258 1.91 -34.26 -20.27
N ASN A 259 0.89 -33.44 -20.54
CA ASN A 259 -0.28 -33.25 -19.66
C ASN A 259 -1.01 -34.57 -19.40
N SER A 260 -1.27 -35.35 -20.45
CA SER A 260 -1.94 -36.65 -20.33
C SER A 260 -1.15 -37.64 -19.48
N ILE A 261 0.18 -37.66 -19.63
CA ILE A 261 1.10 -38.46 -18.80
C ILE A 261 1.06 -37.98 -17.35
N GLN A 262 1.09 -36.66 -17.09
CA GLN A 262 1.09 -36.10 -15.74
C GLN A 262 -0.21 -36.35 -14.95
N GLU A 263 -1.36 -36.34 -15.64
CA GLU A 263 -2.68 -36.64 -15.05
C GLU A 263 -2.87 -38.14 -14.78
N SER A 264 -2.18 -39.02 -15.52
CA SER A 264 -2.27 -40.47 -15.34
C SER A 264 -1.70 -40.96 -14.00
N LYS A 265 -2.26 -42.06 -13.47
CA LYS A 265 -1.75 -42.74 -12.27
C LYS A 265 -0.51 -43.55 -12.58
N THR A 266 -0.52 -44.27 -13.70
CA THR A 266 0.59 -45.11 -14.18
C THR A 266 0.58 -45.15 -15.70
N ILE A 267 1.76 -45.32 -16.31
CA ILE A 267 1.91 -45.47 -17.77
C ILE A 267 2.53 -46.83 -18.09
N LYS A 268 2.01 -47.47 -19.14
CA LYS A 268 2.63 -48.59 -19.88
C LYS A 268 2.81 -48.17 -21.33
N VAL A 269 3.79 -48.70 -22.03
CA VAL A 269 4.13 -48.20 -23.37
C VAL A 269 4.13 -49.33 -24.41
N VAL A 270 3.48 -49.09 -25.53
CA VAL A 270 3.51 -49.95 -26.72
C VAL A 270 4.07 -49.15 -27.88
N ILE A 271 5.21 -49.58 -28.39
CA ILE A 271 5.85 -48.98 -29.56
C ILE A 271 5.52 -49.82 -30.78
N LEU A 272 4.98 -49.21 -31.83
CA LEU A 272 4.61 -49.88 -33.07
C LEU A 272 5.47 -49.39 -34.23
N ILE A 273 5.90 -50.34 -35.07
CA ILE A 273 6.59 -50.06 -36.33
C ILE A 273 5.97 -50.87 -37.46
N ASN A 274 5.76 -50.22 -38.59
CA ASN A 274 5.26 -50.89 -39.80
C ASN A 274 6.38 -51.73 -40.43
N TYR A 275 6.10 -52.99 -40.78
CA TYR A 275 7.05 -53.90 -41.41
C TYR A 275 7.66 -53.34 -42.70
N HIS A 276 6.89 -52.63 -43.51
CA HIS A 276 7.39 -52.03 -44.76
C HIS A 276 8.36 -50.88 -44.48
N SER A 277 8.20 -50.16 -43.37
CA SER A 277 9.16 -49.14 -42.91
C SER A 277 10.49 -49.73 -42.44
N LEU A 278 10.50 -51.00 -41.98
CA LEU A 278 11.74 -51.73 -41.67
C LEU A 278 12.51 -52.13 -42.93
N LYS A 279 11.78 -52.46 -44.01
CA LYS A 279 12.38 -52.85 -45.30
C LYS A 279 12.86 -51.66 -46.12
N ALA A 280 12.21 -50.51 -46.00
CA ALA A 280 12.57 -49.30 -46.73
C ALA A 280 13.94 -48.76 -46.29
N GLU A 281 14.67 -48.18 -47.25
CA GLU A 281 15.87 -47.35 -47.03
C GLU A 281 16.90 -47.92 -46.02
N ARG A 282 17.20 -49.22 -46.11
CA ARG A 282 18.18 -49.92 -45.25
C ARG A 282 17.88 -49.83 -43.75
N GLY A 283 16.60 -49.87 -43.35
CA GLY A 283 16.23 -49.90 -41.93
C GLY A 283 16.11 -48.52 -41.28
N ARG A 284 16.04 -47.44 -42.07
CA ARG A 284 15.83 -46.06 -41.58
C ARG A 284 14.66 -45.94 -40.61
N GLY A 285 13.55 -46.64 -40.87
CA GLY A 285 12.38 -46.64 -39.98
C GLY A 285 12.69 -47.17 -38.58
N LEU A 286 13.60 -48.15 -38.46
CA LEU A 286 14.04 -48.68 -37.17
C LEU A 286 14.89 -47.66 -36.41
N THR A 287 15.82 -47.01 -37.10
CA THR A 287 16.69 -45.97 -36.52
C THR A 287 15.87 -44.78 -36.02
N GLU A 288 14.89 -44.30 -36.80
CA GLU A 288 14.01 -43.21 -36.37
C GLU A 288 13.14 -43.60 -35.18
N MET A 289 12.60 -44.82 -35.15
CA MET A 289 11.83 -45.32 -34.00
C MET A 289 12.68 -45.36 -32.73
N LEU A 290 13.90 -45.89 -32.81
CA LEU A 290 14.83 -45.94 -31.67
C LEU A 290 15.20 -44.53 -31.21
N ARG A 291 15.45 -43.60 -32.14
CA ARG A 291 15.73 -42.19 -31.83
C ARG A 291 14.56 -41.54 -31.11
N VAL A 292 13.32 -41.77 -31.56
CA VAL A 292 12.11 -41.30 -30.89
C VAL A 292 12.01 -41.90 -29.48
N ALA A 293 12.24 -43.20 -29.34
CA ALA A 293 12.23 -43.85 -28.03
C ALA A 293 13.29 -43.27 -27.08
N TYR A 294 14.52 -43.01 -27.56
CA TYR A 294 15.56 -42.37 -26.74
C TYR A 294 15.17 -40.97 -26.30
N ASN A 295 14.69 -40.16 -27.25
CA ASN A 295 14.31 -38.79 -26.99
C ASN A 295 13.07 -38.70 -26.11
N LEU A 296 12.21 -39.73 -26.11
CA LEU A 296 11.04 -39.77 -25.25
C LEU A 296 11.41 -40.18 -23.81
N PHE A 297 12.28 -41.18 -23.64
CA PHE A 297 12.70 -41.64 -22.29
C PHE A 297 13.87 -40.83 -21.71
N GLY A 298 14.32 -39.77 -22.38
CA GLY A 298 15.45 -38.95 -21.93
C GLY A 298 16.82 -39.66 -21.98
N GLY A 299 16.93 -40.73 -22.77
CA GLY A 299 18.19 -41.45 -23.00
C GLY A 299 18.06 -42.97 -23.05
N GLU A 300 19.13 -43.63 -23.51
CA GLU A 300 19.22 -45.09 -23.66
C GLU A 300 19.06 -45.83 -22.33
N GLN A 301 19.72 -45.36 -21.26
CA GLN A 301 19.68 -46.04 -19.96
C GLN A 301 18.27 -46.04 -19.35
N ASN A 302 17.54 -44.93 -19.48
CA ASN A 302 16.17 -44.81 -19.00
C ASN A 302 15.22 -45.73 -19.78
N LEU A 303 15.40 -45.84 -21.10
CA LEU A 303 14.64 -46.77 -21.93
C LEU A 303 14.88 -48.23 -21.52
N LEU A 304 16.15 -48.61 -21.26
CA LEU A 304 16.50 -49.95 -20.78
C LEU A 304 15.93 -50.24 -19.39
N ASN A 305 15.96 -49.26 -18.49
CA ASN A 305 15.34 -49.38 -17.16
C ASN A 305 13.82 -49.58 -17.25
N ALA A 306 13.19 -49.03 -18.28
CA ALA A 306 11.75 -49.16 -18.56
C ALA A 306 11.37 -50.43 -19.35
N LYS A 307 12.31 -51.35 -19.66
CA LYS A 307 12.05 -52.52 -20.54
C LYS A 307 10.89 -53.42 -20.10
N GLU A 308 10.62 -53.50 -18.81
CA GLU A 308 9.52 -54.29 -18.23
C GLU A 308 8.15 -53.64 -18.41
N SER A 309 8.13 -52.38 -18.86
CA SER A 309 6.96 -51.53 -19.09
C SER A 309 6.65 -51.33 -20.57
N LEU A 310 7.41 -52.00 -21.45
CA LEU A 310 7.45 -51.77 -22.88
C LEU A 310 7.11 -53.03 -23.68
N LEU A 311 6.36 -52.85 -24.77
CA LEU A 311 6.25 -53.82 -25.87
C LEU A 311 6.65 -53.16 -27.19
N LEU A 312 7.29 -53.92 -28.08
CA LEU A 312 7.64 -53.49 -29.42
C LEU A 312 6.90 -54.36 -30.46
N GLY A 313 5.86 -53.79 -31.07
CA GLY A 313 5.04 -54.47 -32.07
C GLY A 313 5.46 -54.14 -33.50
N VAL A 314 5.58 -55.17 -34.34
CA VAL A 314 5.72 -55.00 -35.78
C VAL A 314 4.38 -55.25 -36.46
N THR A 315 3.83 -54.23 -37.11
CA THR A 315 2.52 -54.27 -37.78
C THR A 315 2.65 -54.48 -39.29
N ASN A 316 1.54 -54.82 -39.95
CA ASN A 316 1.46 -55.07 -41.40
C ASN A 316 2.49 -56.08 -41.91
N VAL A 317 2.68 -57.17 -41.18
CA VAL A 317 3.57 -58.26 -41.59
C VAL A 317 2.92 -59.10 -42.70
N PRO A 318 3.70 -59.64 -43.65
CA PRO A 318 3.16 -60.53 -44.67
C PRO A 318 2.78 -61.89 -44.06
N LEU A 319 1.80 -62.58 -44.66
CA LEU A 319 1.25 -63.83 -44.11
C LEU A 319 2.28 -64.97 -44.05
N ASP A 320 3.27 -64.95 -44.95
CA ASP A 320 4.38 -65.89 -45.03
C ASP A 320 5.61 -65.46 -44.18
N LEU A 321 5.45 -64.47 -43.29
CA LEU A 321 6.54 -63.99 -42.44
C LEU A 321 7.06 -65.08 -41.51
N ASN A 322 8.38 -65.30 -41.54
CA ASN A 322 9.07 -66.02 -40.47
C ASN A 322 9.44 -65.07 -39.31
N PHE A 323 8.69 -65.14 -38.21
CA PHE A 323 8.87 -64.25 -37.06
C PHE A 323 10.26 -64.37 -36.41
N THR A 324 10.83 -65.58 -36.32
CA THR A 324 12.17 -65.80 -35.77
C THR A 324 13.24 -65.07 -36.59
N ARG A 325 13.13 -65.07 -37.92
CA ARG A 325 14.03 -64.34 -38.82
C ARG A 325 13.89 -62.83 -38.66
N LEU A 326 12.66 -62.33 -38.52
CA LEU A 326 12.42 -60.90 -38.26
C LEU A 326 13.02 -60.46 -36.91
N LYS A 327 12.79 -61.23 -35.84
CA LYS A 327 13.36 -60.94 -34.52
C LYS A 327 14.89 -60.90 -34.59
N LYS A 328 15.54 -61.90 -35.22
CA LYS A 328 17.00 -61.90 -35.45
C LYS A 328 17.48 -60.68 -36.25
N PHE A 329 16.73 -60.26 -37.27
CA PHE A 329 17.06 -59.09 -38.08
C PHE A 329 17.02 -57.81 -37.24
N LEU A 330 15.96 -57.60 -36.44
CA LEU A 330 15.81 -56.44 -35.58
C LEU A 330 16.89 -56.36 -34.49
N THR A 331 17.30 -57.48 -33.92
CA THR A 331 18.26 -57.52 -32.82
C THR A 331 19.72 -57.61 -33.26
N LYS A 332 20.01 -57.74 -34.56
CA LYS A 332 21.37 -58.04 -35.04
C LYS A 332 22.39 -56.99 -34.62
N ASP A 333 22.06 -55.71 -34.85
CA ASP A 333 23.00 -54.58 -34.74
C ASP A 333 22.54 -53.51 -33.73
N SER A 334 21.71 -53.87 -32.74
CA SER A 334 21.20 -52.94 -31.72
C SER A 334 21.18 -53.57 -30.34
N TYR A 335 22.04 -53.08 -29.44
CA TYR A 335 22.12 -53.53 -28.04
C TYR A 335 20.79 -53.41 -27.29
N ILE A 336 20.03 -52.36 -27.57
CA ILE A 336 18.73 -52.14 -26.94
C ILE A 336 17.69 -53.12 -27.46
N LEU A 337 17.65 -53.36 -28.77
CA LEU A 337 16.73 -54.35 -29.33
C LEU A 337 17.08 -55.76 -28.87
N GLN A 338 18.36 -56.07 -28.65
CA GLN A 338 18.77 -57.33 -28.01
C GLN A 338 18.19 -57.45 -26.58
N ASN A 339 18.23 -56.37 -25.80
CA ASN A 339 17.65 -56.33 -24.45
C ASN A 339 16.10 -56.31 -24.46
N LEU A 340 15.48 -55.85 -25.54
CA LEU A 340 14.04 -55.85 -25.76
C LEU A 340 13.55 -57.06 -26.56
N ALA A 341 14.42 -58.03 -26.88
CA ALA A 341 14.10 -59.12 -27.80
C ALA A 341 12.83 -59.87 -27.39
N ASP A 342 12.65 -60.15 -26.09
CA ASP A 342 11.49 -60.87 -25.56
C ASP A 342 10.25 -60.01 -25.38
N ARG A 343 10.37 -58.71 -25.69
CA ARG A 343 9.27 -57.74 -25.77
C ARG A 343 8.83 -57.46 -27.21
N ILE A 344 9.51 -58.06 -28.20
CA ILE A 344 9.14 -57.94 -29.62
C ILE A 344 8.00 -58.90 -29.92
N PHE A 345 6.95 -58.39 -30.56
CA PHE A 345 5.80 -59.19 -31.01
C PHE A 345 5.32 -58.77 -32.40
N THR A 346 4.47 -59.59 -32.99
CA THR A 346 3.68 -59.26 -34.18
C THR A 346 2.27 -59.81 -34.00
N TYR A 347 1.31 -59.24 -34.72
CA TYR A 347 -0.07 -59.69 -34.75
C TYR A 347 -0.72 -59.27 -36.07
N ASP A 348 -1.82 -59.93 -36.44
CA ASP A 348 -2.63 -59.53 -37.59
C ASP A 348 -4.00 -59.01 -37.11
N PRO A 349 -4.38 -57.75 -37.42
CA PRO A 349 -5.63 -57.16 -36.93
C PRO A 349 -6.90 -57.80 -37.53
N LEU A 350 -6.76 -58.67 -38.54
CA LEU A 350 -7.86 -59.44 -39.14
C LEU A 350 -7.87 -60.90 -38.65
N ASP A 351 -7.07 -61.22 -37.62
CA ASP A 351 -6.88 -62.57 -37.07
C ASP A 351 -6.51 -63.63 -38.12
N ARG A 352 -5.85 -63.22 -39.22
CA ARG A 352 -5.32 -64.16 -40.21
C ARG A 352 -4.14 -64.93 -39.63
N LYS A 353 -4.00 -66.20 -40.04
CA LYS A 353 -2.97 -67.09 -39.49
C LYS A 353 -1.57 -66.68 -40.00
N VAL A 354 -0.76 -66.16 -39.09
CA VAL A 354 0.66 -65.85 -39.31
C VAL A 354 1.50 -66.59 -38.27
N GLU A 355 2.58 -67.26 -38.69
CA GLU A 355 3.40 -68.07 -37.79
C GLU A 355 4.06 -67.22 -36.69
N GLY A 356 3.80 -67.58 -35.42
CA GLY A 356 4.35 -66.87 -34.26
C GLY A 356 3.66 -65.54 -33.91
N ALA A 357 2.65 -65.12 -34.67
CA ALA A 357 1.87 -63.92 -34.38
C ALA A 357 0.90 -64.14 -33.21
N TRP A 358 0.68 -63.09 -32.42
CA TRP A 358 -0.28 -63.08 -31.33
C TRP A 358 -1.71 -62.91 -31.86
N ASN A 359 -2.67 -63.53 -31.17
CA ASN A 359 -4.09 -63.19 -31.29
C ASN A 359 -4.48 -62.16 -30.23
N ARG A 360 -5.71 -61.65 -30.29
CA ARG A 360 -6.20 -60.59 -29.39
C ARG A 360 -6.02 -60.96 -27.92
N LYS A 361 -6.34 -62.20 -27.57
CA LYS A 361 -6.23 -62.71 -26.19
C LYS A 361 -4.78 -62.68 -25.70
N ALA A 362 -3.84 -63.20 -26.50
CA ALA A 362 -2.42 -63.20 -26.15
C ALA A 362 -1.88 -61.78 -25.99
N PHE A 363 -2.31 -60.84 -26.84
CA PHE A 363 -1.90 -59.44 -26.73
C PHE A 363 -2.46 -58.78 -25.45
N LEU A 364 -3.74 -58.98 -25.12
CA LEU A 364 -4.33 -58.45 -23.88
C LEU A 364 -3.63 -59.02 -22.62
N GLU A 365 -3.28 -60.30 -22.60
CA GLU A 365 -2.52 -60.90 -21.49
C GLU A 365 -1.11 -60.31 -21.37
N ALA A 366 -0.43 -60.06 -22.49
CA ALA A 366 0.88 -59.40 -22.48
C ALA A 366 0.81 -57.98 -21.92
N LEU A 367 -0.23 -57.19 -22.28
CA LEU A 367 -0.46 -55.85 -21.74
C LEU A 367 -0.72 -55.87 -20.22
N LYS A 368 -1.46 -56.87 -19.75
CA LYS A 368 -1.71 -57.08 -18.32
C LYS A 368 -0.43 -57.39 -17.56
N GLY A 369 0.49 -58.15 -18.17
CA GLY A 369 1.78 -58.51 -17.59
C GLY A 369 2.83 -57.40 -17.55
N LEU A 370 2.62 -56.27 -18.23
CA LEU A 370 3.54 -55.13 -18.16
C LEU A 370 3.55 -54.49 -16.78
N LYS A 371 4.72 -54.02 -16.35
CA LYS A 371 4.86 -53.19 -15.15
C LYS A 371 4.67 -51.71 -15.51
N PRO A 372 4.08 -50.88 -14.64
CA PRO A 372 4.11 -49.43 -14.80
C PRO A 372 5.54 -48.89 -14.97
N VAL A 373 5.70 -47.88 -15.83
CA VAL A 373 6.94 -47.08 -15.92
C VAL A 373 7.16 -46.38 -14.59
N ARG A 374 8.37 -46.51 -14.03
CA ARG A 374 8.77 -45.80 -12.79
C ARG A 374 8.95 -44.32 -13.07
N ASP A 375 8.50 -43.49 -12.13
CA ASP A 375 8.65 -42.03 -12.18
C ASP A 375 8.19 -41.45 -13.53
N HIS A 376 7.07 -41.97 -14.06
CA HIS A 376 6.58 -41.65 -15.42
C HIS A 376 6.34 -40.16 -15.64
N LYS A 377 6.13 -39.39 -14.57
CA LYS A 377 5.96 -37.94 -14.66
C LYS A 377 7.26 -37.19 -15.03
N GLU A 378 8.41 -37.77 -14.69
CA GLU A 378 9.73 -37.18 -14.85
C GLU A 378 10.53 -37.80 -16.00
N ILE A 379 10.43 -39.13 -16.21
CA ILE A 379 11.24 -39.85 -17.20
C ILE A 379 10.93 -39.46 -18.65
N PHE A 380 9.71 -38.98 -18.92
CA PHE A 380 9.29 -38.63 -20.28
C PHE A 380 9.70 -37.20 -20.64
N SER A 381 10.59 -37.07 -21.62
CA SER A 381 11.04 -35.80 -22.18
C SER A 381 10.25 -35.38 -23.41
N THR A 382 10.05 -34.06 -23.53
CA THR A 382 9.36 -33.45 -24.66
C THR A 382 10.24 -33.45 -25.91
N ILE A 383 9.72 -33.96 -27.03
CA ILE A 383 10.45 -34.03 -28.29
C ILE A 383 10.08 -32.83 -29.16
N LEU A 384 11.02 -31.89 -29.32
CA LEU A 384 10.86 -30.69 -30.17
C LEU A 384 11.98 -30.60 -31.21
N THR A 385 11.62 -30.24 -32.44
CA THR A 385 12.56 -29.91 -33.51
C THR A 385 13.21 -28.54 -33.28
N TYR A 386 14.22 -28.19 -34.09
CA TYR A 386 14.83 -26.86 -34.03
C TYR A 386 13.84 -25.74 -34.37
N GLU A 387 12.98 -25.98 -35.37
CA GLU A 387 11.93 -25.05 -35.78
C GLU A 387 10.90 -24.83 -34.65
N ASP A 388 10.50 -25.92 -33.98
CA ASP A 388 9.59 -25.86 -32.82
C ASP A 388 10.16 -25.00 -31.69
N LYS A 389 11.44 -25.19 -31.36
CA LYS A 389 12.12 -24.42 -30.30
C LYS A 389 12.16 -22.92 -30.64
N ASN A 390 12.47 -22.57 -31.88
CA ASN A 390 12.54 -21.17 -32.30
C ASN A 390 11.16 -20.49 -32.27
N LYS A 391 10.12 -21.16 -32.78
CA LYS A 391 8.76 -20.61 -32.75
C LYS A 391 8.22 -20.52 -31.33
N LEU A 392 8.51 -21.52 -30.48
CA LEU A 392 8.17 -21.50 -29.07
C LEU A 392 8.80 -20.30 -28.34
N LEU A 393 10.06 -19.97 -28.66
CA LEU A 393 10.73 -18.78 -28.13
C LEU A 393 10.01 -17.50 -28.55
N GLN A 394 9.73 -17.34 -29.85
CA GLN A 394 9.03 -16.16 -30.39
C GLN A 394 7.65 -15.97 -29.74
N ILE A 395 6.89 -17.05 -29.57
CA ILE A 395 5.58 -17.03 -28.92
C ILE A 395 5.73 -16.63 -27.44
N SER A 396 6.69 -17.23 -26.73
CA SER A 396 6.93 -16.94 -25.31
C SER A 396 7.32 -15.49 -25.08
N GLU A 397 8.17 -14.91 -25.94
CA GLU A 397 8.56 -13.50 -25.87
C GLU A 397 7.37 -12.56 -26.16
N ALA A 398 6.54 -12.86 -27.16
CA ALA A 398 5.37 -12.04 -27.44
C ALA A 398 4.33 -12.07 -26.32
N ILE A 399 4.12 -13.23 -25.67
CA ILE A 399 3.26 -13.32 -24.49
C ILE A 399 3.81 -12.43 -23.37
N ARG A 400 5.13 -12.43 -23.13
CA ARG A 400 5.74 -11.57 -22.10
C ARG A 400 5.53 -10.09 -22.38
N GLU A 401 5.68 -9.65 -23.62
CA GLU A 401 5.43 -8.24 -23.96
C GLU A 401 3.95 -7.85 -23.74
N LYS A 402 3.00 -8.76 -24.03
CA LYS A 402 1.58 -8.55 -23.70
C LYS A 402 1.34 -8.46 -22.19
N ILE A 403 1.99 -9.31 -21.39
CA ILE A 403 1.91 -9.23 -19.92
C ILE A 403 2.42 -7.88 -19.43
N LYS A 404 3.57 -7.42 -19.91
CA LYS A 404 4.15 -6.12 -19.52
C LYS A 404 3.22 -4.97 -19.88
N GLU A 405 2.65 -4.98 -21.08
CA GLU A 405 1.74 -3.93 -21.53
C GLU A 405 0.45 -3.90 -20.69
N ALA A 406 -0.14 -5.07 -20.42
CA ALA A 406 -1.31 -5.19 -19.56
C ALA A 406 -1.04 -4.72 -18.12
N LEU A 407 0.14 -5.02 -17.56
CA LEU A 407 0.56 -4.54 -16.24
C LEU A 407 0.72 -3.02 -16.21
N LYS A 408 1.34 -2.41 -17.23
CA LYS A 408 1.45 -0.95 -17.35
C LYS A 408 0.08 -0.27 -17.39
N GLN A 409 -0.89 -0.89 -18.06
CA GLN A 409 -2.26 -0.42 -18.14
C GLN A 409 -3.11 -0.76 -16.91
N LYS A 410 -2.53 -1.40 -15.87
CA LYS A 410 -3.21 -1.91 -14.67
C LYS A 410 -4.33 -2.92 -14.98
N ASN A 411 -4.29 -3.57 -16.14
CA ASN A 411 -5.22 -4.63 -16.53
C ASN A 411 -4.73 -6.00 -16.02
N TYR A 412 -4.85 -6.22 -14.71
CA TYR A 412 -4.37 -7.46 -14.07
C TYR A 412 -5.07 -8.73 -14.56
N LYS A 413 -6.31 -8.61 -15.04
CA LYS A 413 -7.06 -9.74 -15.60
C LYS A 413 -6.40 -10.25 -16.88
N GLU A 414 -6.18 -9.35 -17.84
CA GLU A 414 -5.51 -9.68 -19.10
C GLU A 414 -4.06 -10.13 -18.87
N ALA A 415 -3.33 -9.45 -17.97
CA ALA A 415 -1.98 -9.85 -17.60
C ALA A 415 -1.94 -11.28 -17.04
N SER A 416 -2.92 -11.66 -16.21
CA SER A 416 -3.03 -13.01 -15.65
C SER A 416 -3.42 -14.05 -16.68
N GLU A 417 -4.31 -13.72 -17.62
CA GLU A 417 -4.66 -14.60 -18.73
C GLU A 417 -3.41 -14.96 -19.55
N HIS A 418 -2.61 -13.96 -19.92
CA HIS A 418 -1.35 -14.18 -20.63
C HIS A 418 -0.27 -14.87 -19.77
N TYR A 419 -0.21 -14.58 -18.47
CA TYR A 419 0.69 -15.29 -17.56
C TYR A 419 0.34 -16.79 -17.46
N LEU A 420 -0.95 -17.13 -17.43
CA LEU A 420 -1.40 -18.52 -17.46
C LEU A 420 -1.10 -19.21 -18.80
N GLU A 421 -1.23 -18.48 -19.92
CA GLU A 421 -0.79 -18.96 -21.23
C GLU A 421 0.71 -19.29 -21.21
N LEU A 422 1.56 -18.39 -20.69
CA LEU A 422 3.01 -18.62 -20.58
C LEU A 422 3.34 -19.80 -19.66
N LYS A 423 2.65 -19.93 -18.52
CA LYS A 423 2.78 -21.05 -17.59
C LYS A 423 2.44 -22.39 -18.25
N THR A 424 1.44 -22.39 -19.14
CA THR A 424 1.04 -23.58 -19.89
C THR A 424 2.14 -24.02 -20.86
N LEU A 425 2.88 -23.09 -21.47
CA LEU A 425 4.02 -23.41 -22.33
C LEU A 425 5.24 -23.90 -21.54
N SER A 426 5.38 -23.50 -20.28
CA SER A 426 6.48 -23.92 -19.40
C SER A 426 6.48 -25.44 -19.15
N VAL A 427 5.32 -26.11 -19.26
CA VAL A 427 5.16 -27.58 -19.17
C VAL A 427 6.08 -28.36 -20.11
N ILE A 428 6.50 -27.76 -21.23
CA ILE A 428 7.45 -28.36 -22.17
C ILE A 428 8.81 -28.65 -21.50
N GLU A 429 9.12 -28.01 -20.37
CA GLU A 429 10.38 -28.09 -19.64
C GLU A 429 11.57 -27.59 -20.48
N HIS A 430 11.30 -26.72 -21.45
CA HIS A 430 12.35 -26.09 -22.24
C HIS A 430 13.07 -25.03 -21.40
N HIS A 431 14.37 -25.23 -21.14
CA HIS A 431 15.17 -24.38 -20.25
C HIS A 431 15.05 -22.86 -20.51
N ILE A 432 14.90 -22.44 -21.77
CA ILE A 432 14.71 -21.01 -22.10
C ILE A 432 13.32 -20.53 -21.72
N VAL A 433 12.27 -21.32 -22.00
CA VAL A 433 10.88 -20.96 -21.65
C VAL A 433 10.72 -20.90 -20.13
N GLU A 434 11.32 -21.84 -19.41
CA GLU A 434 11.38 -21.82 -17.94
C GLU A 434 12.10 -20.58 -17.42
N ARG A 435 13.26 -20.23 -17.99
CA ARG A 435 13.96 -18.99 -17.62
C ARG A 435 13.10 -17.75 -17.87
N LEU A 436 12.41 -17.69 -19.02
CA LEU A 436 11.52 -16.59 -19.38
C LEU A 436 10.33 -16.50 -18.42
N PHE A 437 9.72 -17.62 -18.06
CA PHE A 437 8.63 -17.70 -17.09
C PHE A 437 9.07 -17.24 -15.70
N GLN A 438 10.20 -17.73 -15.19
CA GLN A 438 10.74 -17.31 -13.88
C GLN A 438 11.12 -15.83 -13.86
N ALA A 439 11.67 -15.29 -14.96
CA ALA A 439 11.95 -13.87 -15.08
C ALA A 439 10.65 -13.04 -15.02
N GLN A 440 9.62 -13.47 -15.74
CA GLN A 440 8.32 -12.78 -15.74
C GLN A 440 7.66 -12.81 -14.36
N ARG A 441 7.73 -13.94 -13.66
CA ARG A 441 7.23 -14.06 -12.29
C ARG A 441 7.89 -13.04 -11.35
N LYS A 442 9.22 -12.92 -11.39
CA LYS A 442 9.96 -11.92 -10.60
C LYS A 442 9.55 -10.49 -10.93
N GLU A 443 9.28 -10.20 -12.20
CA GLU A 443 8.84 -8.88 -12.65
C GLU A 443 7.45 -8.52 -12.07
N ILE A 444 6.51 -9.47 -12.07
CA ILE A 444 5.19 -9.32 -11.45
C ILE A 444 5.32 -9.13 -9.93
N GLU A 445 6.16 -9.93 -9.26
CA GLU A 445 6.44 -9.79 -7.82
C GLU A 445 7.07 -8.41 -7.50
N SER A 446 8.00 -7.92 -8.33
CA SER A 446 8.61 -6.59 -8.16
C SER A 446 7.57 -5.48 -8.27
N HIS A 447 6.70 -5.54 -9.28
CA HIS A 447 5.64 -4.56 -9.47
C HIS A 447 4.67 -4.55 -8.28
N ALA A 448 4.31 -5.71 -7.74
CA ALA A 448 3.49 -5.82 -6.55
C ALA A 448 4.16 -5.16 -5.32
N HIS A 449 5.47 -5.35 -5.13
CA HIS A 449 6.21 -4.69 -4.05
C HIS A 449 6.21 -3.17 -4.19
N GLU A 450 6.39 -2.64 -5.40
CA GLU A 450 6.31 -1.20 -5.65
C GLU A 450 4.94 -0.63 -5.26
N GLN A 451 3.85 -1.32 -5.61
CA GLN A 451 2.50 -0.90 -5.24
C GLN A 451 2.27 -1.00 -3.72
N VAL A 452 2.81 -2.02 -3.04
CA VAL A 452 2.75 -2.11 -1.56
C VAL A 452 3.50 -0.94 -0.91
N ASN A 453 4.67 -0.56 -1.43
CA ASN A 453 5.42 0.58 -0.92
C ASN A 453 4.65 1.88 -1.13
N ALA A 454 4.05 2.08 -2.31
CA ALA A 454 3.19 3.24 -2.58
C ALA A 454 1.99 3.30 -1.62
N PHE A 455 1.35 2.17 -1.33
CA PHE A 455 0.28 2.07 -0.34
C PHE A 455 0.74 2.50 1.07
N ILE A 456 1.88 1.98 1.53
CA ILE A 456 2.43 2.33 2.84
C ILE A 456 2.72 3.83 2.91
N SER A 457 3.33 4.39 1.87
CA SER A 457 3.60 5.83 1.76
C SER A 457 2.32 6.66 1.81
N ALA A 458 1.29 6.29 1.04
CA ALA A 458 0.00 6.99 1.06
C ALA A 458 -0.66 6.94 2.46
N CYS A 459 -0.57 5.82 3.18
CA CYS A 459 -1.04 5.73 4.57
C CYS A 459 -0.23 6.62 5.53
N HIS A 460 1.09 6.72 5.36
CA HIS A 460 1.94 7.60 6.19
C HIS A 460 1.69 9.09 5.93
N LEU A 461 1.43 9.45 4.68
CA LEU A 461 1.09 10.80 4.26
C LEU A 461 -0.38 11.16 4.50
N GLU A 462 -1.14 10.28 5.14
CA GLU A 462 -2.56 10.46 5.46
C GLU A 462 -3.45 10.66 4.20
N ASN A 463 -2.97 10.28 3.01
CA ASN A 463 -3.74 10.27 1.78
C ASN A 463 -4.55 8.97 1.66
N PHE A 464 -5.58 8.84 2.48
CA PHE A 464 -6.35 7.60 2.58
C PHE A 464 -7.18 7.28 1.32
N SER A 465 -7.54 8.29 0.51
CA SER A 465 -8.21 8.06 -0.77
C SER A 465 -7.30 7.31 -1.73
N GLU A 466 -6.06 7.77 -1.89
CA GLU A 466 -5.05 7.09 -2.71
C GLU A 466 -4.71 5.71 -2.15
N ALA A 467 -4.52 5.60 -0.83
CA ALA A 467 -4.25 4.31 -0.20
C ALA A 467 -5.37 3.27 -0.46
N GLU A 468 -6.63 3.68 -0.44
CA GLU A 468 -7.76 2.80 -0.77
C GLU A 468 -7.80 2.40 -2.25
N GLU A 469 -7.46 3.31 -3.16
CA GLU A 469 -7.33 2.98 -4.58
C GLU A 469 -6.22 1.96 -4.82
N ILE A 470 -5.04 2.18 -4.24
CA ILE A 470 -3.92 1.23 -4.32
C ILE A 470 -4.31 -0.12 -3.71
N LEU A 471 -5.03 -0.12 -2.58
CA LEU A 471 -5.49 -1.35 -1.95
C LEU A 471 -6.47 -2.13 -2.85
N LYS A 472 -7.38 -1.45 -3.56
CA LYS A 472 -8.25 -2.08 -4.57
C LYS A 472 -7.44 -2.67 -5.72
N PHE A 473 -6.38 -1.98 -6.18
CA PHE A 473 -5.49 -2.52 -7.20
C PHE A 473 -4.74 -3.77 -6.71
N LEU A 474 -4.23 -3.76 -5.48
CA LEU A 474 -3.58 -4.92 -4.85
C LEU A 474 -4.56 -6.09 -4.65
N GLU A 475 -5.82 -5.83 -4.33
CA GLU A 475 -6.87 -6.85 -4.26
C GLU A 475 -7.09 -7.54 -5.62
N LEU A 476 -7.21 -6.75 -6.69
CA LEU A 476 -7.31 -7.28 -8.04
C LEU A 476 -6.06 -8.08 -8.43
N ALA A 477 -4.86 -7.62 -8.04
CA ALA A 477 -3.63 -8.35 -8.30
C ALA A 477 -3.61 -9.73 -7.61
N VAL A 478 -3.97 -9.84 -6.33
CA VAL A 478 -4.01 -11.13 -5.62
C VAL A 478 -5.11 -12.05 -6.17
N GLN A 479 -6.26 -11.50 -6.55
CA GLN A 479 -7.36 -12.29 -7.15
C GLN A 479 -6.94 -12.98 -8.45
N ASN A 480 -6.14 -12.30 -9.27
CA ASN A 480 -5.70 -12.81 -10.56
C ASN A 480 -4.38 -13.62 -10.44
N PHE A 481 -3.48 -13.23 -9.52
CA PHE A 481 -2.20 -13.91 -9.29
C PHE A 481 -2.12 -14.50 -7.88
N GLN A 482 -2.50 -15.77 -7.73
CA GLN A 482 -2.45 -16.48 -6.43
C GLN A 482 -1.06 -16.45 -5.77
N GLU A 483 0.00 -16.39 -6.56
CA GLU A 483 1.39 -16.39 -6.08
C GLU A 483 1.75 -15.09 -5.31
N LEU A 484 0.98 -14.01 -5.50
CA LEU A 484 1.19 -12.72 -4.84
C LEU A 484 0.55 -12.61 -3.45
N ASP A 485 -0.33 -13.55 -3.06
CA ASP A 485 -1.06 -13.49 -1.78
C ASP A 485 -0.12 -13.34 -0.58
N LYS A 486 0.97 -14.13 -0.58
CA LYS A 486 2.02 -14.08 0.46
C LYS A 486 2.89 -12.82 0.40
N VAL A 487 3.05 -12.24 -0.79
CA VAL A 487 3.90 -11.06 -1.00
C VAL A 487 3.19 -9.80 -0.50
N ILE A 488 1.90 -9.68 -0.84
CA ILE A 488 1.11 -8.49 -0.54
C ILE A 488 0.58 -8.53 0.89
N ASP A 489 0.10 -9.69 1.36
CA ASP A 489 -0.60 -9.90 2.63
C ASP A 489 -1.75 -8.88 2.83
N LEU A 490 -2.78 -9.01 2.00
CA LEU A 490 -3.94 -8.12 1.99
C LEU A 490 -4.59 -7.94 3.37
N PRO A 491 -4.79 -8.98 4.21
CA PRO A 491 -5.34 -8.82 5.55
C PRO A 491 -4.52 -7.86 6.42
N ILE A 492 -3.18 -7.97 6.39
CA ILE A 492 -2.30 -7.06 7.13
C ILE A 492 -2.43 -5.64 6.57
N ARG A 493 -2.43 -5.45 5.25
CA ARG A 493 -2.56 -4.11 4.64
C ARG A 493 -3.89 -3.43 4.98
N LYS A 494 -5.01 -4.16 4.96
CA LYS A 494 -6.32 -3.65 5.37
C LYS A 494 -6.31 -3.15 6.81
N ARG A 495 -5.81 -3.98 7.75
CA ARG A 495 -5.69 -3.59 9.17
C ARG A 495 -4.79 -2.38 9.35
N TYR A 496 -3.70 -2.30 8.58
CA TYR A 496 -2.78 -1.17 8.62
C TYR A 496 -3.46 0.15 8.24
N CYS A 497 -4.23 0.17 7.15
CA CYS A 497 -4.97 1.36 6.73
C CYS A 497 -5.99 1.81 7.80
N VAL A 498 -6.75 0.87 8.37
CA VAL A 498 -7.71 1.15 9.45
C VAL A 498 -7.01 1.75 10.66
N PHE A 499 -5.90 1.14 11.10
CA PHE A 499 -5.09 1.64 12.21
C PHE A 499 -4.61 3.07 11.98
N CYS A 500 -4.10 3.38 10.79
CA CYS A 500 -3.64 4.73 10.46
C CYS A 500 -4.79 5.76 10.49
N LYS A 501 -5.99 5.41 9.99
CA LYS A 501 -7.19 6.27 10.06
C LYS A 501 -7.64 6.53 11.50
N GLU A 502 -7.69 5.50 12.33
CA GLU A 502 -8.05 5.64 13.74
C GLU A 502 -7.05 6.55 14.48
N LYS A 503 -5.75 6.39 14.19
CA LYS A 503 -4.70 7.25 14.75
C LYS A 503 -4.83 8.71 14.31
N GLN A 504 -5.26 9.00 13.08
CA GLN A 504 -5.56 10.36 12.64
C GLN A 504 -6.78 10.92 13.39
N ARG A 505 -7.89 10.18 13.43
CA ARG A 505 -9.13 10.62 14.09
C ARG A 505 -8.92 10.91 15.58
N ASN A 506 -8.13 10.10 16.27
CA ASN A 506 -7.82 10.33 17.68
C ASN A 506 -7.01 11.62 17.88
N ARG A 507 -6.04 11.91 17.00
CA ARG A 507 -5.29 13.17 17.02
C ARG A 507 -6.19 14.38 16.76
N GLU A 508 -7.09 14.28 15.78
CA GLU A 508 -8.05 15.36 15.46
C GLU A 508 -9.02 15.62 16.63
N TYR A 509 -9.55 14.55 17.24
CA TYR A 509 -10.42 14.66 18.41
C TYR A 509 -9.71 15.31 19.60
N GLU A 510 -8.48 14.88 19.90
CA GLU A 510 -7.66 15.49 20.93
C GLU A 510 -7.39 16.97 20.61
N PHE A 511 -7.00 17.30 19.38
CA PHE A 511 -6.76 18.68 18.94
C PHE A 511 -8.00 19.57 19.09
N GLN A 512 -9.18 19.08 18.70
CA GLN A 512 -10.42 19.85 18.82
C GLN A 512 -10.79 20.11 20.27
N LYS A 513 -10.66 19.11 21.14
CA LYS A 513 -10.86 19.26 22.59
C LYS A 513 -9.91 20.32 23.16
N TYR A 514 -8.64 20.32 22.74
CA TYR A 514 -7.67 21.33 23.19
C TYR A 514 -8.02 22.74 22.72
N GLN A 515 -8.56 22.91 21.51
CA GLN A 515 -9.01 24.23 21.03
C GLN A 515 -10.14 24.80 21.91
N GLU A 516 -11.10 23.96 22.30
CA GLU A 516 -12.21 24.35 23.18
C GLU A 516 -11.70 24.77 24.59
N GLU A 517 -10.75 24.03 25.14
CA GLU A 517 -10.11 24.35 26.44
C GLU A 517 -9.35 25.68 26.39
N ILE A 518 -8.60 25.95 25.31
CA ILE A 518 -7.90 27.23 25.10
C ILE A 518 -8.88 28.39 25.00
N GLN A 519 -9.99 28.21 24.28
CA GLN A 519 -11.02 29.24 24.13
C GLN A 519 -11.66 29.59 25.49
N SER A 520 -11.94 28.59 26.32
CA SER A 520 -12.42 28.76 27.70
C SER A 520 -11.40 29.51 28.57
N ALA A 521 -10.13 29.10 28.54
CA ALA A 521 -9.08 29.73 29.33
C ALA A 521 -8.82 31.19 28.92
N ASN A 522 -8.87 31.50 27.62
CA ASN A 522 -8.72 32.87 27.14
C ASN A 522 -9.87 33.77 27.61
N LYS A 523 -11.11 33.26 27.59
CA LYS A 523 -12.28 33.96 28.12
C LYS A 523 -12.13 34.29 29.61
N MET A 524 -11.64 33.33 30.42
CA MET A 524 -11.37 33.59 31.84
C MET A 524 -10.32 34.70 32.02
N ILE A 525 -9.24 34.71 31.24
CA ILE A 525 -8.22 35.76 31.34
C ILE A 525 -8.80 37.13 30.94
N GLU A 526 -9.66 37.19 29.92
CA GLU A 526 -10.37 38.43 29.54
C GLU A 526 -11.21 38.97 30.70
N GLU A 527 -12.00 38.11 31.35
CA GLU A 527 -12.82 38.46 32.52
C GLU A 527 -11.96 38.97 33.69
N TYR A 528 -10.79 38.35 33.95
CA TYR A 528 -9.85 38.80 34.97
C TYR A 528 -9.21 40.15 34.64
N VAL A 529 -8.86 40.41 33.38
CA VAL A 529 -8.30 41.71 32.95
C VAL A 529 -9.35 42.82 33.13
N GLU A 530 -10.62 42.57 32.78
CA GLU A 530 -11.71 43.51 33.03
C GLU A 530 -11.88 43.82 34.53
N LEU A 531 -11.78 42.81 35.39
CA LEU A 531 -11.89 43.01 36.84
C LEU A 531 -10.78 43.92 37.37
N ILE A 532 -9.53 43.71 36.93
CA ILE A 532 -8.38 44.57 37.30
C ILE A 532 -8.59 46.01 36.81
N GLU A 533 -9.14 46.20 35.61
CA GLU A 533 -9.48 47.55 35.10
C GLU A 533 -10.52 48.25 35.99
N ARG A 534 -11.60 47.55 36.37
CA ARG A 534 -12.62 48.12 37.27
C ARG A 534 -12.03 48.51 38.63
N GLN A 535 -11.14 47.68 39.19
CA GLN A 535 -10.44 47.99 40.44
C GLN A 535 -9.53 49.21 40.28
N LYS A 536 -8.80 49.31 39.18
CA LYS A 536 -7.96 50.49 38.88
C LYS A 536 -8.80 51.77 38.78
N ASP A 537 -9.95 51.72 38.13
CA ASP A 537 -10.85 52.88 38.03
C ASP A 537 -11.38 53.33 39.40
N GLN A 538 -11.71 52.39 40.29
CA GLN A 538 -12.11 52.71 41.66
C GLN A 538 -10.98 53.38 42.46
N VAL A 539 -9.75 52.89 42.35
CA VAL A 539 -8.59 53.48 43.03
C VAL A 539 -8.24 54.86 42.45
N ASN A 540 -8.33 55.04 41.12
CA ASN A 540 -8.16 56.35 40.48
C ASN A 540 -9.20 57.36 40.96
N LYS A 541 -10.46 56.93 41.16
CA LYS A 541 -11.50 57.78 41.73
C LYS A 541 -11.16 58.20 43.16
N GLN A 542 -10.67 57.27 44.00
CA GLN A 542 -10.21 57.60 45.35
C GLN A 542 -9.07 58.63 45.33
N LEU A 543 -8.14 58.55 44.38
CA LEU A 543 -7.07 59.54 44.21
C LEU A 543 -7.64 60.94 43.93
N SER A 544 -8.58 61.04 42.98
CA SER A 544 -9.23 62.31 42.64
C SER A 544 -10.01 62.91 43.82
N GLU A 545 -10.74 62.07 44.57
CA GLU A 545 -11.46 62.49 45.78
C GLU A 545 -10.50 62.97 46.88
N GLN A 546 -9.34 62.33 47.05
CA GLN A 546 -8.31 62.79 47.99
C GLN A 546 -7.71 64.14 47.59
N GLU A 547 -7.45 64.37 46.30
CA GLU A 547 -6.94 65.65 45.81
C GLU A 547 -7.96 66.79 45.99
N GLU A 548 -9.24 66.54 45.73
CA GLU A 548 -10.32 67.51 45.95
C GLU A 548 -10.49 67.84 47.44
N ASN A 549 -10.47 66.82 48.31
CA ASN A 549 -10.56 67.00 49.75
C ASN A 549 -9.37 67.78 50.31
N HIS A 550 -8.16 67.54 49.80
CA HIS A 550 -6.97 68.32 50.17
C HIS A 550 -7.11 69.79 49.76
N ALA A 551 -7.55 70.07 48.54
CA ALA A 551 -7.78 71.44 48.06
C ALA A 551 -8.82 72.19 48.92
N LYS A 552 -9.92 71.52 49.30
CA LYS A 552 -10.92 72.08 50.23
C LYS A 552 -10.33 72.39 51.60
N LEU A 553 -9.51 71.48 52.14
CA LEU A 553 -8.86 71.65 53.43
C LEU A 553 -7.88 72.83 53.43
N LEU A 554 -7.10 72.99 52.36
CA LEU A 554 -6.19 74.13 52.18
C LEU A 554 -6.93 75.47 52.14
N SER A 555 -8.03 75.54 51.38
CA SER A 555 -8.89 76.72 51.32
C SER A 555 -9.52 77.07 52.68
N ALA A 556 -9.98 76.05 53.43
CA ALA A 556 -10.52 76.25 54.77
C ALA A 556 -9.46 76.75 55.77
N LEU A 557 -8.23 76.22 55.70
CA LEU A 557 -7.10 76.67 56.50
C LEU A 557 -6.72 78.13 56.20
N GLU A 558 -6.69 78.49 54.93
CA GLU A 558 -6.41 79.85 54.48
C GLU A 558 -7.49 80.84 54.93
N SER A 559 -8.77 80.47 54.75
CA SER A 559 -9.91 81.25 55.24
C SER A 559 -9.86 81.47 56.75
N THR A 560 -9.61 80.41 57.53
CA THR A 560 -9.51 80.48 58.99
C THR A 560 -8.36 81.39 59.44
N SER A 561 -7.19 81.28 58.80
CA SER A 561 -6.05 82.15 59.11
C SER A 561 -6.32 83.61 58.75
N ASN A 562 -6.95 83.86 57.60
CA ASN A 562 -7.31 85.21 57.17
C ASN A 562 -8.37 85.83 58.10
N GLN A 563 -9.31 85.03 58.61
CA GLN A 563 -10.27 85.47 59.59
C GLN A 563 -9.60 85.84 60.92
N LYS A 564 -8.69 84.99 61.43
CA LYS A 564 -7.89 85.32 62.63
C LYS A 564 -7.09 86.62 62.47
N LEU A 565 -6.50 86.85 61.30
CA LEU A 565 -5.78 88.10 61.00
C LEU A 565 -6.71 89.31 60.98
N LYS A 566 -7.89 89.19 60.39
CA LYS A 566 -8.91 90.25 60.39
C LYS A 566 -9.41 90.57 61.80
N ASP A 567 -9.71 89.53 62.60
CA ASP A 567 -10.16 89.70 63.98
C ASP A 567 -9.08 90.40 64.83
N LEU A 568 -7.80 90.04 64.61
CA LEU A 568 -6.66 90.70 65.23
C LEU A 568 -6.50 92.15 64.75
N GLU A 569 -6.70 92.44 63.46
CA GLU A 569 -6.64 93.81 62.92
C GLU A 569 -7.74 94.70 63.47
N ILE A 570 -8.96 94.18 63.62
CA ILE A 570 -10.09 94.92 64.22
C ILE A 570 -9.75 95.25 65.68
N SER A 571 -9.35 94.25 66.47
CA SER A 571 -8.98 94.44 67.87
C SER A 571 -7.78 95.39 68.04
N MET A 572 -6.79 95.31 67.14
CA MET A 572 -5.66 96.23 67.08
C MET A 572 -6.11 97.66 66.82
N ASN A 573 -6.94 97.89 65.81
CA ASN A 573 -7.40 99.23 65.45
C ASN A 573 -8.18 99.90 66.58
N GLU A 574 -9.01 99.15 67.31
CA GLU A 574 -9.72 99.66 68.49
C GLU A 574 -8.73 100.08 69.59
N LEU A 575 -7.82 99.19 69.99
CA LEU A 575 -6.84 99.44 71.04
C LEU A 575 -5.85 100.56 70.69
N LEU A 576 -5.42 100.63 69.44
CA LEU A 576 -4.45 101.63 68.96
C LEU A 576 -5.11 103.01 68.83
N ASN A 577 -6.37 103.08 68.41
CA ASN A 577 -7.12 104.34 68.36
C ASN A 577 -7.39 104.91 69.76
N GLU A 578 -7.71 104.06 70.73
CA GLU A 578 -7.88 104.48 72.13
C GLU A 578 -6.61 105.09 72.71
N GLU A 579 -5.45 104.43 72.54
CA GLU A 579 -4.17 104.95 73.04
C GLU A 579 -3.69 106.17 72.25
N LYS A 580 -3.90 106.20 70.93
CA LYS A 580 -3.57 107.37 70.10
C LYS A 580 -4.41 108.59 70.49
N ALA A 581 -5.69 108.41 70.79
CA ALA A 581 -6.54 109.48 71.28
C ALA A 581 -6.09 110.02 72.65
N ARG A 582 -5.64 109.13 73.55
CA ARG A 582 -5.03 109.54 74.83
C ARG A 582 -3.75 110.34 74.61
N LEU A 583 -2.86 109.85 73.74
CA LEU A 583 -1.62 110.53 73.39
C LEU A 583 -1.88 111.92 72.78
N GLN A 584 -2.82 112.03 71.83
CA GLN A 584 -3.19 113.31 71.20
C GLN A 584 -3.78 114.30 72.21
N LYS A 585 -4.65 113.83 73.10
CA LYS A 585 -5.21 114.66 74.16
C LYS A 585 -4.11 115.20 75.09
N THR A 586 -3.17 114.36 75.51
CA THR A 586 -2.02 114.78 76.31
C THR A 586 -1.09 115.73 75.54
N GLU A 587 -0.90 115.54 74.23
CA GLU A 587 -0.12 116.45 73.37
C GLU A 587 -0.79 117.84 73.22
N GLU A 588 -2.11 117.88 73.08
CA GLU A 588 -2.88 119.13 73.03
C GLU A 588 -2.83 119.87 74.37
N GLU A 589 -2.99 119.16 75.49
CA GLU A 589 -2.84 119.70 76.84
C GLU A 589 -1.41 120.24 77.07
N LEU A 590 -0.38 119.55 76.57
CA LEU A 590 1.02 119.99 76.62
C LEU A 590 1.23 121.29 75.81
N LYS A 591 0.66 121.40 74.59
CA LYS A 591 0.75 122.62 73.76
C LYS A 591 0.10 123.82 74.42
N ILE A 592 -1.07 123.63 75.04
CA ILE A 592 -1.78 124.67 75.78
C ILE A 592 -0.93 125.12 76.98
N THR A 593 -0.40 124.17 77.77
CA THR A 593 0.36 124.47 79.00
C THR A 593 1.73 125.10 78.72
N GLN A 594 2.38 124.77 77.60
CA GLN A 594 3.61 125.42 77.13
C GLN A 594 3.40 126.91 76.79
N ALA A 595 2.19 127.31 76.36
CA ALA A 595 1.87 128.71 76.07
C ALA A 595 1.72 129.58 77.35
N PHE A 596 1.43 128.98 78.51
CA PHE A 596 1.21 129.68 79.79
C PHE A 596 2.44 129.74 80.72
N LYS A 597 3.60 129.17 80.35
CA LYS A 597 4.87 129.17 81.13
C LYS A 597 4.81 128.51 82.53
N ASP A 598 3.90 127.57 82.77
CA ASP A 598 3.89 126.77 84.02
C ASP A 598 4.87 125.59 83.92
N GLN A 599 6.03 125.69 84.57
CA GLN A 599 7.12 124.72 84.42
C GLN A 599 6.85 123.36 85.09
N ASP A 600 6.06 123.31 86.16
CA ASP A 600 5.89 122.08 86.96
C ASP A 600 4.83 121.15 86.35
N ILE A 601 3.77 121.73 85.77
CA ILE A 601 2.73 120.99 85.03
C ILE A 601 3.28 120.45 83.70
N ASN A 602 4.08 121.24 82.99
CA ASN A 602 4.71 120.82 81.73
C ASN A 602 5.61 119.60 81.89
N LYS A 603 6.34 119.50 83.01
CA LYS A 603 7.22 118.35 83.28
C LYS A 603 6.42 117.06 83.50
N LYS A 604 5.33 117.10 84.27
CA LYS A 604 4.47 115.94 84.53
C LYS A 604 3.75 115.44 83.28
N LEU A 605 3.21 116.36 82.46
CA LEU A 605 2.56 116.00 81.20
C LEU A 605 3.56 115.43 80.18
N LEU A 606 4.82 115.89 80.16
CA LEU A 606 5.86 115.34 79.30
C LEU A 606 6.28 113.92 79.74
N GLU A 607 6.38 113.66 81.03
CA GLU A 607 6.62 112.32 81.59
C GLU A 607 5.46 111.36 81.28
N GLU A 608 4.21 111.82 81.40
CA GLU A 608 3.01 111.06 81.05
C GLU A 608 2.93 110.76 79.55
N ARG A 609 3.24 111.75 78.69
CA ARG A 609 3.37 111.55 77.24
C ARG A 609 4.39 110.46 76.91
N ASN A 610 5.61 110.57 77.43
CA ASN A 610 6.67 109.61 77.13
C ASN A 610 6.28 108.19 77.59
N ARG A 611 5.62 108.07 78.75
CA ARG A 611 5.10 106.80 79.26
C ARG A 611 4.01 106.21 78.34
N LEU A 612 3.07 107.03 77.88
CA LEU A 612 2.04 106.61 76.92
C LEU A 612 2.64 106.23 75.56
N GLU A 613 3.67 106.95 75.11
CA GLU A 613 4.38 106.68 73.87
C GLU A 613 5.16 105.35 73.93
N GLU A 614 5.83 105.06 75.06
CA GLU A 614 6.43 103.75 75.30
C GLU A 614 5.40 102.62 75.35
N GLN A 615 4.25 102.83 76.02
CA GLN A 615 3.16 101.85 76.07
C GLN A 615 2.56 101.60 74.69
N TYR A 616 2.41 102.63 73.88
CA TYR A 616 1.96 102.55 72.49
C TYR A 616 2.93 101.73 71.63
N GLN A 617 4.24 101.99 71.73
CA GLN A 617 5.27 101.23 71.02
C GLN A 617 5.36 99.76 71.48
N GLN A 618 5.22 99.50 72.79
CA GLN A 618 5.18 98.12 73.31
C GLN A 618 3.96 97.34 72.80
N LYS A 619 2.79 97.99 72.72
CA LYS A 619 1.58 97.38 72.16
C LYS A 619 1.74 97.05 70.67
N ILE A 620 2.32 97.96 69.87
CA ILE A 620 2.63 97.69 68.46
C ILE A 620 3.52 96.44 68.33
N LYS A 621 4.59 96.38 69.12
CA LYS A 621 5.52 95.24 69.11
C LYS A 621 4.83 93.92 69.49
N SER A 622 4.00 93.91 70.53
CA SER A 622 3.24 92.71 70.95
C SER A 622 2.29 92.20 69.85
N ILE A 623 1.69 93.12 69.08
CA ILE A 623 0.77 92.77 68.00
C ILE A 623 1.52 92.25 66.77
N GLU A 624 2.68 92.83 66.46
CA GLU A 624 3.57 92.31 65.43
C GLU A 624 4.06 90.89 65.76
N GLU A 625 4.42 90.63 67.02
CA GLU A 625 4.79 89.29 67.51
C GLU A 625 3.64 88.28 67.36
N GLU A 626 2.40 88.68 67.66
CA GLU A 626 1.21 87.82 67.51
C GLU A 626 0.86 87.54 66.04
N LYS A 627 1.01 88.54 65.15
CA LYS A 627 0.89 88.34 63.69
C LYS A 627 1.92 87.33 63.17
N VAL A 628 3.18 87.45 63.61
CA VAL A 628 4.25 86.51 63.25
C VAL A 628 3.91 85.11 63.75
N LYS A 629 3.37 84.97 64.97
CA LYS A 629 2.96 83.67 65.52
C LYS A 629 1.84 83.01 64.72
N ILE A 630 0.80 83.76 64.33
CA ILE A 630 -0.29 83.25 63.48
C ILE A 630 0.26 82.77 62.12
N PHE A 631 1.20 83.51 61.53
CA PHE A 631 1.84 83.14 60.27
C PHE A 631 2.67 81.85 60.40
N GLN A 632 3.50 81.75 61.46
CA GLN A 632 4.30 80.55 61.74
C GLN A 632 3.43 79.31 62.01
N GLU A 633 2.32 79.46 62.75
CA GLU A 633 1.35 78.38 62.99
C GLU A 633 0.68 77.92 61.68
N LYS A 634 0.31 78.87 60.79
CA LYS A 634 -0.24 78.56 59.46
C LYS A 634 0.77 77.78 58.62
N GLU A 635 2.02 78.24 58.54
CA GLU A 635 3.07 77.57 57.76
C GLU A 635 3.37 76.16 58.28
N ALA A 636 3.46 75.99 59.61
CA ALA A 636 3.70 74.70 60.23
C ALA A 636 2.56 73.71 59.95
N LEU A 637 1.30 74.17 60.05
CA LEU A 637 0.13 73.34 59.80
C LEU A 637 -0.02 73.00 58.31
N LEU A 638 0.27 73.96 57.42
CA LEU A 638 0.29 73.76 55.97
C LEU A 638 1.33 72.70 55.59
N LYS A 639 2.54 72.80 56.12
CA LYS A 639 3.61 71.83 55.89
C LYS A 639 3.20 70.43 56.34
N LYS A 640 2.62 70.30 57.55
CA LYS A 640 2.12 69.02 58.08
C LYS A 640 1.01 68.40 57.21
N GLN A 641 0.07 69.20 56.71
CA GLN A 641 -0.99 68.73 55.82
C GLN A 641 -0.44 68.32 54.45
N GLN A 642 0.52 69.08 53.92
CA GLN A 642 1.17 68.75 52.65
C GLN A 642 1.96 67.43 52.73
N GLU A 643 2.69 67.22 53.83
CA GLU A 643 3.42 65.96 54.08
C GLU A 643 2.46 64.76 54.19
N ALA A 644 1.35 64.89 54.93
CA ALA A 644 0.33 63.85 55.06
C ALA A 644 -0.35 63.53 53.72
N HIS A 645 -0.68 64.56 52.92
CA HIS A 645 -1.25 64.37 51.59
C HIS A 645 -0.26 63.67 50.63
N ASN A 646 1.01 64.08 50.64
CA ASN A 646 2.05 63.47 49.80
C ASN A 646 2.26 61.99 50.16
N GLN A 647 2.29 61.63 51.44
CA GLN A 647 2.38 60.23 51.89
C GLN A 647 1.21 59.39 51.38
N LYS A 648 -0.02 59.89 51.55
CA LYS A 648 -1.22 59.17 51.13
C LYS A 648 -1.36 59.07 49.60
N LYS A 649 -0.95 60.12 48.88
CA LYS A 649 -0.85 60.12 47.41
C LYS A 649 0.14 59.06 46.93
N GLN A 650 1.31 58.97 47.56
CA GLN A 650 2.32 57.96 47.24
C GLN A 650 1.81 56.53 47.50
N GLU A 651 1.06 56.32 48.59
CA GLU A 651 0.42 55.04 48.89
C GLU A 651 -0.60 54.63 47.81
N ILE A 652 -1.52 55.52 47.43
CA ILE A 652 -2.52 55.25 46.38
C ILE A 652 -1.86 55.04 45.01
N GLN A 653 -0.82 55.81 44.69
CA GLN A 653 -0.03 55.62 43.46
C GLN A 653 0.68 54.27 43.43
N SER A 654 1.18 53.78 44.56
CA SER A 654 1.78 52.44 44.64
C SER A 654 0.76 51.33 44.37
N GLN A 655 -0.49 51.48 44.84
CA GLN A 655 -1.58 50.53 44.56
C GLN A 655 -1.94 50.50 43.07
N ILE A 656 -1.99 51.66 42.42
CA ILE A 656 -2.20 51.76 40.96
C ILE A 656 -1.08 51.04 40.21
N GLN A 657 0.18 51.23 40.60
CA GLN A 657 1.34 50.60 39.97
C GLN A 657 1.33 49.07 40.13
N ILE A 658 0.87 48.56 41.28
CA ILE A 658 0.68 47.12 41.51
C ILE A 658 -0.39 46.57 40.56
N LEU A 659 -1.54 47.22 40.46
CA LEU A 659 -2.63 46.82 39.55
C LEU A 659 -2.20 46.85 38.09
N GLU A 660 -1.41 47.85 37.67
CA GLU A 660 -0.84 47.90 36.32
C GLU A 660 0.15 46.77 36.06
N THR A 661 0.98 46.42 37.05
CA THR A 661 1.92 45.31 36.92
C THR A 661 1.18 43.98 36.81
N GLN A 662 0.13 43.78 37.61
CA GLN A 662 -0.75 42.61 37.53
C GLN A 662 -1.46 42.53 36.18
N LYS A 663 -1.98 43.66 35.67
CA LYS A 663 -2.59 43.74 34.33
C LYS A 663 -1.58 43.36 33.24
N ILE A 664 -0.38 43.92 33.26
CA ILE A 664 0.69 43.60 32.31
C ILE A 664 1.07 42.12 32.41
N GLN A 665 1.13 41.55 33.61
CA GLN A 665 1.44 40.14 33.80
C GLN A 665 0.35 39.22 33.21
N HIS A 666 -0.93 39.53 33.42
CA HIS A 666 -2.05 38.76 32.86
C HIS A 666 -2.19 38.95 31.34
N GLN A 667 -1.94 40.15 30.83
CA GLN A 667 -1.88 40.42 29.39
C GLN A 667 -0.65 39.76 28.72
N ARG A 668 0.47 39.61 29.43
CA ARG A 668 1.63 38.83 28.95
C ARG A 668 1.32 37.34 28.88
N LEU A 669 0.59 36.79 29.85
CA LEU A 669 0.07 35.42 29.82
C LEU A 669 -0.89 35.21 28.63
N GLN A 670 -1.60 36.25 28.20
CA GLN A 670 -2.44 36.27 27.00
C GLN A 670 -1.66 36.39 25.69
N ARG A 671 -0.51 37.11 25.67
CA ARG A 671 0.26 37.41 24.45
C ARG A 671 1.44 36.49 24.15
N GLY A 672 1.79 35.54 25.04
CA GLY A 672 2.81 34.52 24.76
C GLY A 672 4.17 35.09 24.36
N VAL A 673 4.84 35.83 25.25
CA VAL A 673 6.18 36.37 24.96
C VAL A 673 7.14 35.23 24.67
N ILE A 674 7.70 35.21 23.46
CA ILE A 674 8.70 34.23 23.04
C ILE A 674 10.00 34.48 23.83
N PRO A 675 10.51 33.49 24.60
CA PRO A 675 11.74 33.65 25.36
C PRO A 675 12.92 34.06 24.46
N GLU A 676 13.81 34.93 24.94
CA GLU A 676 14.96 35.43 24.15
C GLU A 676 15.84 34.29 23.59
N MET A 677 15.97 33.19 24.35
CA MET A 677 16.72 32.01 23.92
C MET A 677 16.11 31.30 22.71
N ALA A 678 14.82 31.49 22.44
CA ALA A 678 14.09 30.79 21.40
C ALA A 678 14.60 31.17 20.00
N PHE A 679 14.72 30.17 19.13
CA PHE A 679 14.91 30.36 17.69
C PHE A 679 13.55 30.36 17.00
N GLY A 680 12.81 31.46 17.19
CA GLY A 680 11.48 31.69 16.61
C GLY A 680 11.52 32.42 15.26
N LYS A 681 10.35 32.84 14.80
CA LYS A 681 10.11 33.51 13.52
C LYS A 681 11.03 34.69 13.28
N ALA A 682 11.23 35.55 14.28
CA ALA A 682 12.13 36.69 14.16
C ALA A 682 13.58 36.29 13.84
N LYS A 683 14.09 35.19 14.42
CA LYS A 683 15.44 34.68 14.11
C LYS A 683 15.45 33.97 12.76
N TRP A 684 14.41 33.21 12.43
CA TRP A 684 14.26 32.61 11.09
C TRP A 684 14.29 33.67 9.98
N GLU A 685 13.52 34.75 10.12
CA GLU A 685 13.49 35.87 9.16
C GLU A 685 14.84 36.57 9.02
N LYS A 686 15.54 36.75 10.14
CA LYS A 686 16.88 37.35 10.19
C LYS A 686 17.92 36.49 9.46
N TYR A 687 17.94 35.18 9.70
CA TYR A 687 19.02 34.30 9.24
C TYR A 687 18.74 33.61 7.90
N PHE A 688 17.48 33.31 7.57
CA PHE A 688 17.15 32.43 6.44
C PHE A 688 15.99 32.96 5.57
N GLY A 689 14.90 33.44 6.19
CA GLY A 689 13.72 33.88 5.47
C GLY A 689 12.42 33.77 6.26
N ASN A 690 11.32 34.21 5.66
CA ASN A 690 10.01 34.22 6.28
C ASN A 690 9.46 32.80 6.36
N ILE A 691 9.09 32.33 7.54
CA ILE A 691 8.60 30.96 7.78
C ILE A 691 7.07 30.85 7.89
N GLY A 692 6.34 31.90 7.51
CA GLY A 692 4.88 31.91 7.60
C GLY A 692 4.39 31.95 9.04
N PHE A 693 3.73 30.88 9.47
CA PHE A 693 3.07 30.78 10.78
C PHE A 693 4.02 30.38 11.91
N GLU A 694 4.00 31.15 13.00
CA GLU A 694 4.67 30.82 14.26
C GLU A 694 3.64 30.31 15.28
N PRO A 695 3.62 29.00 15.60
CA PRO A 695 2.75 28.47 16.64
C PRO A 695 3.03 29.13 17.99
N PRO A 696 2.02 29.30 18.86
CA PRO A 696 2.24 29.81 20.21
C PRO A 696 3.05 28.82 21.06
N LEU A 697 3.85 29.34 21.99
CA LEU A 697 4.52 28.52 23.01
C LEU A 697 3.56 28.17 24.17
N PRO A 698 3.83 27.09 24.93
CA PRO A 698 3.15 26.83 26.20
C PRO A 698 3.17 28.03 27.14
N LYS A 699 2.01 28.37 27.73
CA LYS A 699 1.86 29.52 28.65
C LYS A 699 2.89 29.51 29.79
N HIS A 700 3.28 28.32 30.24
CA HIS A 700 4.25 28.07 31.31
C HIS A 700 5.67 27.77 30.79
N ILE A 701 6.03 28.18 29.57
CA ILE A 701 7.35 27.92 28.99
C ILE A 701 8.49 28.46 29.86
N GLU A 702 8.35 29.65 30.46
CA GLU A 702 9.35 30.19 31.38
C GLU A 702 9.52 29.34 32.64
N GLU A 703 8.46 28.71 33.15
CA GLU A 703 8.58 27.77 34.26
C GLU A 703 9.36 26.52 33.84
N ILE A 704 9.04 25.95 32.67
CA ILE A 704 9.75 24.78 32.13
C ILE A 704 11.25 25.09 32.01
N LEU A 705 11.59 26.24 31.43
CA LEU A 705 12.96 26.67 31.20
C LEU A 705 13.73 26.88 32.52
N ASN A 706 13.05 27.25 33.60
CA ASN A 706 13.66 27.50 34.91
C ASN A 706 13.72 26.28 35.84
N ARG A 707 13.11 25.14 35.48
CA ARG A 707 13.20 23.89 36.23
C ARG A 707 14.61 23.28 36.17
N ASP A 708 14.91 22.45 37.16
CA ASP A 708 16.10 21.61 37.15
C ASP A 708 16.07 20.64 35.98
N CYS A 709 17.22 20.49 35.32
CA CYS A 709 17.37 19.57 34.20
C CYS A 709 17.43 18.12 34.71
N PRO A 710 16.62 17.20 34.16
CA PRO A 710 16.61 15.80 34.61
C PRO A 710 17.89 15.04 34.26
N PHE A 711 18.70 15.53 33.31
CA PHE A 711 19.90 14.83 32.84
C PHE A 711 21.19 15.35 33.46
N TRP A 712 21.30 16.67 33.70
CA TRP A 712 22.52 17.29 34.23
C TRP A 712 22.23 17.96 35.58
N LYS A 713 22.60 17.27 36.66
CA LYS A 713 22.39 17.71 38.05
C LYS A 713 22.96 19.11 38.28
N GLY A 714 22.18 19.98 38.91
CA GLY A 714 22.58 21.34 39.25
C GLY A 714 22.51 22.34 38.09
N LYS A 715 22.01 21.95 36.91
CA LYS A 715 21.76 22.85 35.79
C LYS A 715 20.26 22.99 35.54
N LYS A 716 19.82 24.13 35.00
CA LYS A 716 18.43 24.32 34.57
C LYS A 716 18.23 23.83 33.14
N VAL A 717 16.97 23.63 32.77
CA VAL A 717 16.57 23.28 31.40
C VAL A 717 17.10 24.29 30.39
N ARG A 718 16.98 25.60 30.67
CA ARG A 718 17.48 26.68 29.80
C ARG A 718 18.99 26.66 29.55
N ASP A 719 19.76 26.11 30.48
CA ASP A 719 21.23 26.03 30.37
C ASP A 719 21.67 24.86 29.47
N THR A 720 20.81 23.85 29.37
CA THR A 720 21.12 22.53 28.77
C THR A 720 20.37 22.25 27.49
N HIS A 721 19.35 23.04 27.15
CA HIS A 721 18.50 22.85 25.98
C HIS A 721 18.53 24.05 25.03
N LEU A 722 18.09 23.81 23.80
CA LEU A 722 17.74 24.77 22.77
C LEU A 722 16.23 24.77 22.60
N LEU A 723 15.64 25.96 22.52
CA LEU A 723 14.24 26.15 22.17
C LEU A 723 14.17 26.58 20.71
N VAL A 724 13.70 25.73 19.81
CA VAL A 724 13.81 25.93 18.36
C VAL A 724 12.45 25.71 17.70
N LEU A 725 12.07 26.62 16.80
CA LEU A 725 10.91 26.44 15.94
C LEU A 725 11.32 25.66 14.69
N ILE A 726 10.67 24.54 14.43
CA ILE A 726 10.78 23.80 13.18
C ILE A 726 9.62 24.29 12.29
N PRO A 727 9.89 25.00 11.19
CA PRO A 727 8.82 25.54 10.34
C PRO A 727 8.31 24.50 9.34
N ASN A 728 7.08 24.65 8.87
CA ASN A 728 6.52 23.88 7.75
C ASN A 728 6.94 24.43 6.39
N GLU A 729 7.24 25.72 6.31
CA GLU A 729 7.60 26.42 5.09
C GLU A 729 8.66 27.48 5.33
N ILE A 730 9.37 27.86 4.27
CA ILE A 730 10.22 29.04 4.24
C ILE A 730 10.09 29.73 2.88
N ASN A 731 9.82 31.04 2.92
CA ASN A 731 9.49 31.88 1.77
C ASN A 731 8.37 31.27 0.88
N GLY A 732 7.38 30.62 1.49
CA GLY A 732 6.24 30.00 0.80
C GLY A 732 6.55 28.64 0.15
N GLN A 733 7.73 28.06 0.37
CA GLN A 733 8.08 26.71 -0.07
C GLN A 733 8.11 25.73 1.11
N PRO A 734 7.64 24.47 0.95
CA PRO A 734 7.74 23.46 2.00
C PRO A 734 9.16 23.33 2.54
N PHE A 735 9.32 23.37 3.85
CA PHE A 735 10.62 23.29 4.50
C PHE A 735 11.07 21.83 4.63
N THR A 736 12.15 21.47 3.94
CA THR A 736 12.68 20.11 3.85
C THR A 736 14.18 20.07 4.11
N LEU A 737 14.77 18.88 4.31
CA LEU A 737 16.22 18.73 4.48
C LEU A 737 16.99 19.20 3.24
N ASN A 738 16.48 18.90 2.04
CA ASN A 738 17.09 19.30 0.77
C ASN A 738 17.08 20.83 0.62
N LEU A 739 15.93 21.47 0.88
CA LEU A 739 15.85 22.94 0.85
C LEU A 739 16.77 23.58 1.89
N PHE A 740 16.85 22.99 3.09
CA PHE A 740 17.71 23.52 4.14
C PHE A 740 19.20 23.38 3.80
N GLN A 741 19.62 22.35 3.05
CA GLN A 741 20.98 22.23 2.54
C GLN A 741 21.39 23.42 1.67
N GLU A 742 20.49 23.89 0.81
CA GLU A 742 20.72 25.02 -0.08
C GLU A 742 20.80 26.33 0.70
N ILE A 743 19.88 26.52 1.64
CA ILE A 743 19.77 27.76 2.43
C ILE A 743 20.92 27.90 3.44
N LEU A 744 21.43 26.80 4.01
CA LEU A 744 22.54 26.83 4.98
C LEU A 744 23.85 27.35 4.38
N GLN A 745 24.03 27.18 3.08
CA GLN A 745 25.19 27.68 2.33
C GLN A 745 25.06 29.17 2.02
N HIS A 746 23.85 29.75 2.08
CA HIS A 746 23.65 31.16 1.79
C HIS A 746 22.73 31.81 2.85
N PRO A 747 23.11 31.78 4.14
CA PRO A 747 22.31 32.43 5.16
C PRO A 747 22.36 33.95 4.96
N ARG A 748 21.25 34.62 5.24
CA ARG A 748 21.12 36.10 5.13
C ARG A 748 22.05 36.83 6.11
N ALA A 749 22.39 36.20 7.23
CA ALA A 749 23.29 36.69 8.26
C ALA A 749 23.90 35.51 9.04
N GLY A 750 24.90 35.75 9.88
CA GLY A 750 25.49 34.73 10.76
C GLY A 750 26.53 33.84 10.06
N ASN A 751 26.76 32.66 10.63
CA ASN A 751 27.83 31.74 10.17
C ASN A 751 27.29 30.75 9.14
N ARG A 752 27.95 30.68 7.97
CA ARG A 752 27.62 29.73 6.90
C ARG A 752 28.05 28.31 7.26
N THR A 753 27.26 27.31 6.86
CA THR A 753 27.59 25.88 6.99
C THR A 753 26.99 25.07 5.84
N ARG A 754 27.22 23.75 5.83
CA ARG A 754 26.72 22.81 4.81
C ARG A 754 26.51 21.42 5.39
N TYR A 755 25.89 20.55 4.61
CA TYR A 755 26.00 19.11 4.84
C TYR A 755 27.32 18.64 4.21
N ARG A 756 28.26 18.23 5.07
CA ARG A 756 29.53 17.65 4.66
C ARG A 756 29.34 16.26 4.06
N TYR A 757 28.44 15.48 4.64
CA TYR A 757 28.02 14.19 4.11
C TYR A 757 26.51 14.08 4.22
N TYR A 758 25.84 13.72 3.13
CA TYR A 758 24.41 13.49 3.10
C TYR A 758 24.15 12.22 2.31
N ASN A 759 23.89 11.14 3.03
CA ASN A 759 23.71 9.82 2.43
C ASN A 759 22.59 9.82 1.39
N ASP A 760 22.88 9.28 0.21
CA ASP A 760 21.94 9.30 -0.93
C ASP A 760 20.61 8.64 -0.62
N ARG A 761 20.61 7.55 0.15
CA ARG A 761 19.37 6.85 0.51
C ARG A 761 18.53 7.68 1.47
N VAL A 762 19.16 8.33 2.45
CA VAL A 762 18.48 9.28 3.35
C VAL A 762 17.95 10.48 2.57
N ARG A 763 18.74 11.02 1.65
CA ARG A 763 18.37 12.14 0.78
C ARG A 763 17.15 11.82 -0.09
N VAL A 764 17.12 10.64 -0.72
CA VAL A 764 15.99 10.23 -1.57
C VAL A 764 14.74 9.91 -0.74
N THR A 765 14.91 9.30 0.44
CA THR A 765 13.77 8.81 1.24
C THR A 765 13.14 9.91 2.10
N PHE A 766 13.97 10.78 2.70
CA PHE A 766 13.54 11.76 3.70
C PHE A 766 13.86 13.22 3.29
N GLY A 767 14.56 13.43 2.18
CA GLY A 767 15.09 14.75 1.83
C GLY A 767 14.02 15.79 1.48
N ASP A 768 12.91 15.34 0.89
CA ASP A 768 11.78 16.19 0.48
C ASP A 768 10.56 16.05 1.42
N VAL A 769 10.74 15.42 2.59
CA VAL A 769 9.69 15.31 3.60
C VAL A 769 9.61 16.61 4.41
N SER A 770 8.45 17.26 4.37
CA SER A 770 8.12 18.41 5.22
C SER A 770 7.32 17.98 6.46
N THR A 771 7.20 18.86 7.45
CA THR A 771 6.46 18.66 8.70
C THR A 771 5.60 19.89 9.02
N GLU A 772 4.66 19.76 9.96
CA GLU A 772 3.96 20.91 10.51
C GLU A 772 4.88 21.83 11.35
N SER A 773 4.54 23.13 11.40
CA SER A 773 5.28 24.11 12.20
C SER A 773 5.11 23.81 13.68
N ARG A 774 6.21 23.60 14.41
CA ARG A 774 6.15 23.29 15.85
C ARG A 774 7.41 23.67 16.62
N TRP A 775 7.20 23.97 17.90
CA TRP A 775 8.29 24.22 18.83
C TRP A 775 8.86 22.92 19.38
N ILE A 776 10.18 22.83 19.43
CA ILE A 776 10.90 21.75 20.08
C ILE A 776 11.86 22.27 21.14
N LEU A 777 12.04 21.48 22.19
CA LEU A 777 13.07 21.66 23.20
C LEU A 777 14.10 20.54 23.07
N ALA A 778 15.24 20.83 22.47
CA ALA A 778 16.28 19.86 22.14
C ALA A 778 17.47 19.99 23.09
N THR A 779 18.03 18.88 23.59
CA THR A 779 19.26 18.94 24.41
C THR A 779 20.44 19.43 23.59
N ARG A 780 21.31 20.25 24.20
CA ARG A 780 22.54 20.76 23.55
C ARG A 780 23.62 19.69 23.38
N ASP A 781 23.50 18.59 24.11
CA ASP A 781 24.43 17.46 24.07
C ASP A 781 23.63 16.14 24.07
N VAL A 782 24.28 15.03 23.74
CA VAL A 782 23.70 13.70 23.87
C VAL A 782 23.49 13.38 25.35
N LEU A 783 22.44 12.62 25.66
CA LEU A 783 22.09 12.26 27.02
C LEU A 783 23.25 11.53 27.72
N PRO A 784 23.54 11.82 29.00
CA PRO A 784 24.50 11.04 29.78
C PRO A 784 24.16 9.56 29.71
N GLU A 785 25.19 8.71 29.64
CA GLU A 785 25.06 7.25 29.52
C GLU A 785 24.33 6.76 28.26
N SER A 786 24.07 7.60 27.26
CA SER A 786 23.49 7.15 25.97
C SER A 786 24.54 6.61 25.00
N ARG A 787 25.81 6.98 25.19
CA ARG A 787 26.93 6.49 24.39
C ARG A 787 27.21 5.02 24.64
N GLU A 788 27.86 4.36 23.70
CA GLU A 788 28.26 2.95 23.79
C GLU A 788 27.07 2.00 23.96
N LYS A 789 25.84 2.48 23.71
CA LYS A 789 24.61 1.69 23.81
C LYS A 789 24.01 1.39 22.43
N PRO A 790 23.46 0.18 22.24
CA PRO A 790 22.63 -0.13 21.08
C PRO A 790 21.41 0.81 20.99
N TYR A 791 20.93 1.06 19.76
CA TYR A 791 19.81 1.98 19.51
C TYR A 791 18.57 1.71 20.38
N PHE A 792 18.19 0.45 20.53
CA PHE A 792 17.06 0.05 21.38
C PHE A 792 17.26 0.41 22.86
N GLU A 793 18.47 0.27 23.40
CA GLU A 793 18.78 0.66 24.78
C GLU A 793 18.83 2.18 24.96
N GLN A 794 19.19 2.93 23.92
CA GLN A 794 19.09 4.39 23.92
C GLN A 794 17.63 4.87 23.94
N GLY A 795 16.74 4.19 23.20
CA GLY A 795 15.29 4.42 23.28
C GLY A 795 14.75 4.20 24.69
N LYS A 796 15.10 3.08 25.32
CA LYS A 796 14.75 2.80 26.73
C LYS A 796 15.28 3.87 27.70
N LEU A 797 16.49 4.41 27.44
CA LEU A 797 17.06 5.45 28.27
C LEU A 797 16.20 6.72 28.23
N ILE A 798 15.75 7.15 27.04
CA ILE A 798 14.80 8.27 26.93
C ILE A 798 13.51 7.98 27.67
N ASP A 799 12.95 6.78 27.52
CA ASP A 799 11.67 6.42 28.14
C ASP A 799 11.73 6.53 29.68
N ARG A 800 12.90 6.32 30.32
CA ARG A 800 13.07 6.52 31.77
C ARG A 800 12.91 7.98 32.21
N TYR A 801 13.20 8.93 31.33
CA TYR A 801 13.09 10.36 31.61
C TYR A 801 11.81 10.98 31.06
N ARG A 802 10.99 10.19 30.35
CA ARG A 802 9.67 10.61 29.90
C ARG A 802 8.79 10.85 31.11
N SER A 803 8.41 12.10 31.32
CA SER A 803 7.40 12.48 32.31
C SER A 803 6.25 13.19 31.62
N PRO A 804 5.05 13.24 32.23
CA PRO A 804 3.96 14.05 31.68
C PRO A 804 4.35 15.53 31.50
N SER A 805 5.36 16.04 32.23
CA SER A 805 5.84 17.44 32.17
C SER A 805 6.88 17.71 31.11
N LEU A 806 7.60 16.68 30.70
CA LEU A 806 8.69 16.72 29.74
C LEU A 806 8.69 15.34 29.06
N PRO A 807 7.81 15.11 28.07
CA PRO A 807 7.69 13.84 27.40
C PRO A 807 8.82 13.69 26.37
N TYR A 808 10.03 13.44 26.85
CA TYR A 808 11.18 13.25 25.97
C TYR A 808 10.94 12.11 24.96
N VAL A 809 11.38 12.37 23.73
CA VAL A 809 11.38 11.46 22.59
C VAL A 809 12.74 11.52 21.87
N LEU A 810 13.00 10.53 21.02
CA LEU A 810 14.08 10.60 20.05
C LEU A 810 13.83 11.76 19.07
N PRO A 811 14.85 12.44 18.54
CA PRO A 811 14.66 13.47 17.52
C PRO A 811 14.23 12.85 16.20
N LYS A 812 13.41 13.55 15.40
CA LYS A 812 13.35 13.30 13.95
C LYS A 812 14.63 13.79 13.29
N VAL A 813 14.94 13.32 12.09
CA VAL A 813 16.13 13.76 11.34
C VAL A 813 16.14 15.28 11.13
N LEU A 814 15.00 15.86 10.75
CA LEU A 814 14.86 17.30 10.53
C LEU A 814 15.06 18.09 11.84
N ASP A 815 14.56 17.58 12.97
CA ASP A 815 14.72 18.23 14.28
C ASP A 815 16.18 18.35 14.69
N ALA A 816 16.93 17.25 14.54
CA ALA A 816 18.34 17.20 14.87
C ALA A 816 19.14 18.16 13.99
N VAL A 817 18.93 18.10 12.67
CA VAL A 817 19.62 18.94 11.68
C VAL A 817 19.34 20.43 11.94
N VAL A 818 18.07 20.82 12.08
CA VAL A 818 17.69 22.21 12.34
C VAL A 818 18.26 22.69 13.65
N SER A 819 18.18 21.91 14.74
CA SER A 819 18.70 22.31 16.05
C SER A 819 20.22 22.55 16.02
N ILE A 820 20.97 21.65 15.37
CA ILE A 820 22.44 21.76 15.28
C ILE A 820 22.83 22.95 14.40
N CYS A 821 22.27 23.05 13.20
CA CYS A 821 22.67 24.05 12.22
C CYS A 821 22.23 25.47 12.60
N THR A 822 20.99 25.67 13.08
CA THR A 822 20.51 27.00 13.49
C THR A 822 21.27 27.55 14.69
N HIS A 823 21.69 26.68 15.62
CA HIS A 823 22.54 27.07 16.74
C HIS A 823 23.89 27.59 16.27
N TYR A 824 24.53 26.88 15.34
CA TYR A 824 25.81 27.31 14.76
C TYR A 824 25.65 28.61 13.95
N VAL A 825 24.67 28.69 13.07
CA VAL A 825 24.44 29.89 12.24
C VAL A 825 24.27 31.14 13.11
N ALA A 826 23.52 31.05 14.21
CA ALA A 826 23.30 32.19 15.10
C ALA A 826 24.49 32.50 16.03
N THR A 827 25.26 31.51 16.48
CA THR A 827 26.22 31.69 17.59
C THR A 827 27.68 31.39 17.26
N GLY A 828 27.95 30.68 16.17
CA GLY A 828 29.26 30.13 15.82
C GLY A 828 29.68 28.93 16.66
N LYS A 829 28.87 28.51 17.64
CA LYS A 829 29.18 27.37 18.51
C LYS A 829 28.68 26.08 17.87
N ARG A 830 29.56 25.08 17.83
CA ARG A 830 29.27 23.76 17.27
C ARG A 830 28.67 22.86 18.34
N LEU A 831 27.50 22.30 18.05
CA LEU A 831 27.05 21.10 18.74
C LEU A 831 27.72 19.90 18.06
N TYR A 832 28.18 18.95 18.87
CA TYR A 832 28.87 17.74 18.40
C TYR A 832 30.15 18.01 17.57
N PRO A 833 31.09 18.84 18.06
CA PRO A 833 32.32 19.14 17.34
C PRO A 833 33.23 17.90 17.21
N ASP A 834 33.94 17.82 16.08
CA ASP A 834 35.03 16.86 15.86
C ASP A 834 36.24 17.22 16.75
N LYS A 835 36.30 16.61 17.95
CA LYS A 835 37.53 16.50 18.71
C LYS A 835 38.13 15.15 18.37
N SER A 836 39.45 15.10 18.13
CA SER A 836 40.25 14.00 17.57
C SER A 836 40.08 12.60 18.21
N GLU A 837 39.25 12.45 19.24
CA GLU A 837 38.99 11.18 19.92
C GLU A 837 37.51 10.82 20.11
N ASN A 838 36.51 11.64 19.75
CA ASN A 838 35.09 11.30 19.93
C ASN A 838 34.14 12.00 18.95
N TRP A 839 33.97 11.45 17.75
CA TRP A 839 32.89 11.87 16.84
C TRP A 839 31.55 11.65 17.52
N THR A 840 30.74 12.70 17.61
CA THR A 840 29.42 12.59 18.26
C THR A 840 28.32 12.68 17.23
N PHE A 841 27.48 11.65 17.23
CA PHE A 841 26.24 11.59 16.44
C PHE A 841 25.06 11.37 17.37
N THR A 842 23.92 11.99 17.06
CA THR A 842 22.63 11.60 17.62
C THR A 842 21.90 10.69 16.65
N ARG A 843 21.35 9.59 17.15
CA ARG A 843 20.41 8.75 16.38
C ARG A 843 19.00 9.34 16.40
N CYS A 844 18.29 9.19 15.28
CA CYS A 844 16.94 9.71 15.06
C CYS A 844 15.89 8.59 15.09
N GLN A 845 14.60 8.98 15.06
CA GLN A 845 13.46 8.05 15.03
C GLN A 845 13.38 7.24 13.74
N GLU A 846 13.75 7.86 12.62
CA GLU A 846 13.66 7.27 11.30
C GLU A 846 14.73 6.18 11.11
N THR A 847 14.33 5.07 10.48
CA THR A 847 15.19 3.92 10.19
C THR A 847 15.17 3.59 8.72
N MET A 848 16.34 3.24 8.16
CA MET A 848 16.49 2.73 6.80
C MET A 848 16.36 1.21 6.77
N THR A 849 15.70 0.67 5.74
CA THR A 849 15.67 -0.78 5.52
C THR A 849 17.08 -1.33 5.28
N PRO A 850 17.39 -2.55 5.77
CA PRO A 850 18.67 -3.20 5.52
C PRO A 850 18.99 -3.23 4.02
N SER A 851 20.12 -2.65 3.61
CA SER A 851 20.74 -3.04 2.34
C SER A 851 21.24 -4.48 2.50
N GLY A 852 21.25 -5.26 1.42
CA GLY A 852 21.49 -6.72 1.44
C GLY A 852 22.76 -7.24 2.14
N ASP A 853 23.62 -6.34 2.62
CA ASP A 853 24.86 -6.64 3.35
C ASP A 853 24.80 -6.44 4.88
N THR A 854 23.66 -6.02 5.46
CA THR A 854 23.56 -5.72 6.90
C THR A 854 22.88 -6.85 7.70
N LYS A 855 23.61 -7.41 8.69
CA LYS A 855 23.15 -8.49 9.60
C LYS A 855 22.12 -8.04 10.67
N SER A 856 21.61 -6.80 10.61
CA SER A 856 20.70 -6.26 11.64
C SER A 856 19.23 -6.39 11.21
N PRO A 857 18.38 -7.12 11.95
CA PRO A 857 16.96 -7.26 11.64
C PRO A 857 16.11 -6.01 11.93
N TYR A 858 16.70 -4.93 12.46
CA TYR A 858 15.96 -3.76 12.97
C TYR A 858 16.03 -2.49 12.09
N GLY A 859 16.60 -2.58 10.89
CA GLY A 859 16.91 -1.40 10.08
C GLY A 859 18.06 -0.57 10.69
N SER A 860 18.63 0.34 9.90
CA SER A 860 19.71 1.22 10.35
C SER A 860 19.13 2.59 10.72
N PRO A 861 19.18 3.03 11.99
CA PRO A 861 18.68 4.35 12.37
C PRO A 861 19.48 5.44 11.65
N ILE A 862 18.83 6.57 11.35
CA ILE A 862 19.53 7.73 10.80
C ILE A 862 20.33 8.39 11.93
N ALA A 863 21.56 8.78 11.63
CA ALA A 863 22.46 9.47 12.54
C ALA A 863 22.82 10.85 11.99
N VAL A 864 22.79 11.86 12.86
CA VAL A 864 23.12 13.26 12.53
C VAL A 864 24.20 13.76 13.49
N GLY A 865 25.28 14.35 12.96
CA GLY A 865 26.35 14.91 13.79
C GLY A 865 27.70 15.01 13.09
N GLY A 866 28.79 14.82 13.83
CA GLY A 866 30.15 14.85 13.29
C GLY A 866 30.54 16.20 12.67
N TYR A 867 30.25 17.29 13.39
CA TYR A 867 30.47 18.66 12.90
C TYR A 867 31.97 18.97 12.82
N LYS A 868 32.51 19.18 11.60
CA LYS A 868 33.95 19.33 11.34
C LYS A 868 34.33 20.62 10.61
N GLU A 869 35.53 21.15 10.89
CA GLU A 869 36.28 22.10 10.04
C GLU A 869 37.01 21.37 8.90
N ASP A 870 36.80 21.78 7.65
CA ASP A 870 37.66 21.31 6.55
C ASP A 870 38.97 22.11 6.54
N GLY A 871 40.10 21.40 6.52
CA GLY A 871 41.45 21.91 6.75
C GLY A 871 42.00 22.91 5.72
N ASP A 872 41.23 23.25 4.69
CA ASP A 872 41.64 24.13 3.59
C ASP A 872 40.91 25.49 3.60
N GLY A 873 40.28 25.87 4.72
CA GLY A 873 39.63 27.18 4.86
C GLY A 873 38.31 27.33 4.09
N VAL A 874 37.66 26.21 3.74
CA VAL A 874 36.36 26.18 3.04
C VAL A 874 35.33 25.38 3.83
N GLU A 875 34.39 26.11 4.43
CA GLU A 875 33.06 25.72 4.95
C GLU A 875 32.89 24.46 5.82
N GLU A 876 32.66 24.72 7.11
CA GLU A 876 32.35 23.73 8.15
C GLU A 876 30.99 23.05 7.94
N GLY A 877 30.84 21.76 8.32
CA GLY A 877 29.58 21.04 8.08
C GLY A 877 29.32 19.79 8.91
N ILE A 878 28.04 19.38 8.92
CA ILE A 878 27.52 18.17 9.59
C ILE A 878 27.39 16.98 8.63
N SER A 879 27.29 15.77 9.18
CA SER A 879 27.02 14.54 8.44
C SER A 879 25.64 13.98 8.80
N ILE A 880 24.91 13.52 7.78
CA ILE A 880 23.62 12.83 7.86
C ILE A 880 23.77 11.48 7.16
N SER A 881 23.65 10.37 7.89
CA SER A 881 23.87 9.02 7.35
C SER A 881 22.91 7.98 7.94
N ASP A 882 22.67 6.88 7.22
CA ASP A 882 22.27 5.65 7.89
C ASP A 882 23.47 5.12 8.70
N ASP A 883 23.23 4.63 9.91
CA ASP A 883 24.29 4.41 10.91
C ASP A 883 25.40 3.43 10.46
N PHE A 884 26.60 3.97 10.22
CA PHE A 884 27.87 3.23 10.03
C PHE A 884 28.76 3.26 11.29
N GLY A 885 28.31 3.88 12.38
CA GLY A 885 29.09 4.09 13.59
C GLY A 885 28.95 2.93 14.57
N GLY A 886 30.08 2.41 15.07
CA GLY A 886 30.06 1.57 16.27
C GLY A 886 29.36 2.28 17.44
N PRO A 887 28.85 1.52 18.43
CA PRO A 887 28.10 2.08 19.55
C PRO A 887 28.87 3.18 20.31
N ASP A 888 30.21 3.19 20.25
CA ASP A 888 31.12 4.17 20.84
C ASP A 888 30.91 5.62 20.35
N ARG A 889 30.51 5.82 19.09
CA ARG A 889 30.43 7.17 18.47
C ARG A 889 29.02 7.76 18.47
N THR A 890 28.03 6.97 18.84
CA THR A 890 26.61 7.33 18.77
C THR A 890 26.02 7.51 20.16
N GLY A 891 25.37 8.64 20.39
CA GLY A 891 24.51 8.88 21.54
C GLY A 891 23.11 9.27 21.06
N VAL A 892 22.32 9.84 21.97
CA VAL A 892 20.98 10.32 21.64
C VAL A 892 20.72 11.67 22.27
N MET A 893 20.23 12.61 21.47
CA MET A 893 19.64 13.88 21.90
C MET A 893 18.24 13.62 22.46
N GLY A 894 17.90 14.25 23.59
CA GLY A 894 16.52 14.28 24.06
C GLY A 894 15.78 15.44 23.40
N VAL A 895 14.62 15.17 22.79
CA VAL A 895 13.74 16.21 22.26
C VAL A 895 12.40 16.15 22.96
N VAL A 896 11.84 17.32 23.29
CA VAL A 896 10.45 17.45 23.72
C VAL A 896 9.72 18.25 22.66
N ASP A 897 8.68 17.66 22.10
CA ASP A 897 7.74 18.38 21.24
C ASP A 897 6.85 19.26 22.12
N LEU A 898 7.04 20.59 22.01
CA LEU A 898 6.29 21.54 22.81
C LEU A 898 4.89 21.78 22.25
N GLY A 899 4.61 21.42 20.99
CA GLY A 899 3.23 21.32 20.49
C GLY A 899 2.48 20.19 21.21
N TYR A 900 3.16 19.08 21.48
CA TYR A 900 2.59 17.98 22.28
C TYR A 900 2.49 18.29 23.78
N LEU A 901 3.38 19.11 24.36
CA LEU A 901 3.23 19.59 25.75
C LEU A 901 2.17 20.68 25.91
N TYR A 902 2.04 21.55 24.92
CA TYR A 902 0.93 22.50 24.82
C TYR A 902 -0.40 21.77 24.83
N ALA A 903 -0.46 20.59 24.20
CA ALA A 903 -1.57 19.65 24.29
C ALA A 903 -1.65 18.95 25.67
N LEU A 904 -0.60 18.28 26.15
CA LEU A 904 -0.73 17.36 27.29
C LEU A 904 -0.90 17.97 28.71
N LYS A 905 -0.68 19.26 28.93
CA LYS A 905 -0.65 19.82 30.30
C LYS A 905 -1.28 21.20 30.46
N GLU A 906 -2.60 21.19 30.65
CA GLU A 906 -3.17 21.75 31.87
C GLU A 906 -3.92 20.64 32.63
N PRO A 907 -3.36 20.10 33.74
CA PRO A 907 -4.03 19.07 34.51
C PRO A 907 -5.12 19.67 35.40
N TYR A 908 -6.28 19.01 35.41
CA TYR A 908 -7.13 18.77 36.57
C TYR A 908 -6.57 19.33 37.90
N LYS A 909 -7.28 20.30 38.49
CA LYS A 909 -7.33 20.52 39.93
C LYS A 909 -8.78 20.79 40.33
N GLU A 910 -9.31 19.77 41.03
CA GLU A 910 -10.63 19.57 41.66
C GLU A 910 -11.87 19.60 40.78
#